data_AF-A0AAW2YEJ9-F1
#
_entry.id   AF-A0AAW2YEJ9-F1
#
_cell.length_a   1.000
_cell.length_b   1.000
_cell.length_c   1.000
_cell.angle_alpha   90.00
_cell.angle_beta   90.00
_cell.angle_gamma   90.00
#
_symmetry.space_group_name_H-M   'P 1'
#
loop_
_entity.id
_entity.type
_entity.pdbx_description
1 polymer ?
#
loop_
_entity_poly.entity_id
_entity_poly.type
_entity_poly.pdbx_seq_one_letter_code
_entity_poly.pdbx_strand_id
1 'polypeptide(L)'
;MVVRENDPALSDLQEKSYAAPIYVNIEYITGSHGSKTTQMKCASICYKQYRDDKKQNSYKNGEGEIYLYLNQFTSKEGRALGILRDIFLANIPFIVKDSITVGLERTLSTGNWDVKRFRMHRKGMTQVVARLSYIGTLGHMTKISPQFEKSRKVSGPRALQPSQWGMLCPCDTPEGEACGLVKNLALMTHVTTDDDEGPLVSLCYSLGVEDLELLSGEELHMPNSYLIILNGLILGKHRRPQRFAKAMRKLRRAGKIGEFVSIFVNEKQHSVYIASDGGRVCRPLVIADKGVSRIKEHHMKELRVRFDKLGAGQNATVAVMSYSGYDIEDAIVMNKSSLDRGFGRCIVIKKMAAVSQKYENGTSDRILRPPREGYEAERMQILDDDGLAAPGEIIRPHDIYINKESPIVTRGPVTSPMGLPDRETPVVDRVALCSDRNNNMCIKFMIRHTRRPELGDKFSSRHGQKGVCGNIVQQEDFPFSERGICPDLIMNPHGFPSRMTVGKMIELLGGKAGVSCGRFHYGSAFGEPSGHADKVEAISETLVRHGFSYNGKDFIYSGITGEPLQAYIFMGPIYYQKLKHMVLDKMHARGSGPRVMITRQPTEGRSRNGGLRVGEMERDCLIAYGASMLIYERLMISSDPFEVQVCRKCGLLGYYNFKLKTGICSTCKNGENISTMKLPYACKLLIQEPGDEYHPSFKVNGGLNYVLFMVCGILLQIAEA
;
A
#
# COMPACT_ATOMS: atom_id res chain seq x y z
N MET A 1 18.84 -15.54 9.25
CA MET A 1 19.40 -14.39 10.00
C MET A 1 19.57 -14.84 11.43
N VAL A 2 20.80 -15.11 11.84
CA VAL A 2 21.15 -15.35 13.25
C VAL A 2 21.31 -13.96 13.88
N VAL A 3 20.37 -13.58 14.75
CA VAL A 3 20.39 -12.32 15.50
C VAL A 3 21.00 -12.63 16.86
N ARG A 4 22.09 -11.93 17.21
CA ARG A 4 22.75 -12.05 18.52
C ARG A 4 21.80 -11.55 19.62
N GLU A 5 21.66 -12.33 20.68
CA GLU A 5 20.61 -12.25 21.72
C GLU A 5 20.74 -11.13 22.77
N ASN A 6 21.73 -10.24 22.69
CA ASN A 6 22.07 -9.37 23.83
C ASN A 6 21.90 -7.87 23.55
N ASP A 7 20.69 -7.43 23.19
CA ASP A 7 20.34 -5.99 23.14
C ASP A 7 19.27 -5.67 24.21
N PRO A 8 19.63 -5.03 25.35
CA PRO A 8 18.72 -4.80 26.48
C PRO A 8 17.61 -3.77 26.21
N ALA A 9 17.62 -3.09 25.06
CA ALA A 9 16.53 -2.20 24.65
C ALA A 9 15.31 -2.96 24.07
N LEU A 10 15.46 -4.25 23.75
CA LEU A 10 14.39 -5.10 23.23
C LEU A 10 13.66 -5.91 24.31
N SER A 11 14.21 -6.02 25.53
CA SER A 11 13.55 -6.72 26.65
C SER A 11 12.30 -5.97 27.14
N ASP A 12 12.28 -4.64 27.07
CA ASP A 12 11.15 -3.82 27.56
C ASP A 12 9.94 -3.79 26.59
N LEU A 13 10.12 -4.27 25.36
CA LEU A 13 9.04 -4.42 24.38
C LEU A 13 8.33 -5.79 24.46
N GLN A 14 8.86 -6.74 25.25
CA GLN A 14 8.40 -8.13 25.26
C GLN A 14 7.28 -8.43 26.27
N GLU A 15 6.87 -7.47 27.12
CA GLU A 15 5.85 -7.67 28.17
C GLU A 15 4.55 -6.84 28.02
N LYS A 16 4.29 -6.21 26.87
CA LYS A 16 3.05 -5.43 26.71
C LYS A 16 1.89 -6.30 26.21
N SER A 17 1.08 -6.82 27.14
CA SER A 17 -0.25 -7.34 26.84
C SER A 17 -1.16 -6.19 26.38
N TYR A 18 -1.58 -6.20 25.12
CA TYR A 18 -2.55 -5.24 24.59
C TYR A 18 -3.95 -5.70 25.01
N ALA A 19 -4.62 -4.88 25.83
CA ALA A 19 -5.99 -5.12 26.29
C ALA A 19 -6.96 -4.18 25.56
N ALA A 20 -7.87 -4.72 24.73
CA ALA A 20 -8.97 -3.94 24.17
C ALA A 20 -10.22 -4.09 25.07
N PRO A 21 -10.74 -3.01 25.66
CA PRO A 21 -11.96 -3.08 26.47
C PRO A 21 -13.21 -3.26 25.60
N ILE A 22 -14.09 -4.21 25.96
CA ILE A 22 -15.44 -4.34 25.41
C ILE A 22 -16.42 -3.59 26.32
N TYR A 23 -17.07 -2.58 25.76
CA TYR A 23 -18.17 -1.86 26.40
C TYR A 23 -19.51 -2.40 25.91
N VAL A 24 -20.43 -2.70 26.82
CA VAL A 24 -21.82 -3.04 26.54
C VAL A 24 -22.69 -1.90 27.05
N ASN A 25 -23.45 -1.28 26.15
CA ASN A 25 -24.46 -0.30 26.54
C ASN A 25 -25.69 -1.07 27.04
N ILE A 26 -26.11 -0.79 28.27
CA ILE A 26 -27.33 -1.36 28.80
C ILE A 26 -28.33 -0.22 29.03
N GLU A 27 -29.46 -0.31 28.35
CA GLU A 27 -30.62 0.56 28.55
C GLU A 27 -31.60 -0.15 29.46
N TYR A 28 -31.95 0.49 30.57
CA TYR A 28 -33.07 0.06 31.39
C TYR A 28 -34.17 1.10 31.31
N ILE A 29 -35.38 0.64 31.00
CA ILE A 29 -36.59 1.44 31.05
C ILE A 29 -37.10 1.36 32.48
N THR A 30 -36.85 2.39 33.27
CA THR A 30 -37.54 2.57 34.55
C THR A 30 -38.91 3.18 34.28
N GLY A 31 -39.95 2.59 34.86
CA GLY A 31 -41.32 3.10 34.75
C GLY A 31 -41.42 4.59 35.12
N SER A 32 -42.24 5.31 34.35
CA SER A 32 -42.48 6.76 34.34
C SER A 32 -41.26 7.66 34.04
N HIS A 33 -41.16 8.02 32.74
CA HIS A 33 -40.38 9.11 32.13
C HIS A 33 -38.85 9.16 32.39
N GLY A 34 -38.11 8.38 31.61
CA GLY A 34 -36.70 8.65 31.28
C GLY A 34 -35.89 7.37 31.03
N SER A 35 -35.41 7.16 29.80
CA SER A 35 -34.42 6.11 29.51
C SER A 35 -33.03 6.59 29.95
N LYS A 36 -32.40 5.93 30.92
CA LYS A 36 -30.98 6.13 31.24
C LYS A 36 -30.15 5.03 30.58
N THR A 37 -29.30 5.42 29.64
CA THR A 37 -28.32 4.53 28.99
C THR A 37 -27.04 4.54 29.82
N THR A 38 -26.65 3.41 30.41
CA THR A 38 -25.39 3.30 31.16
C THR A 38 -24.40 2.46 30.36
N GLN A 39 -23.21 3.00 30.12
CA GLN A 39 -22.12 2.28 29.47
C GLN A 39 -21.37 1.44 30.50
N MET A 40 -21.36 0.12 30.36
CA MET A 40 -20.63 -0.78 31.25
C MET A 40 -19.48 -1.46 30.53
N LYS A 41 -18.29 -1.45 31.14
CA LYS A 41 -17.13 -2.22 30.70
C LYS A 41 -17.27 -3.66 31.19
N CYS A 42 -17.59 -4.59 30.30
CA CYS A 42 -17.94 -5.96 30.68
C CYS A 42 -16.77 -6.94 30.59
N ALA A 43 -15.81 -6.71 29.68
CA ALA A 43 -14.67 -7.61 29.49
C ALA A 43 -13.46 -6.87 28.92
N SER A 44 -12.27 -7.43 29.14
CA SER A 44 -11.01 -6.97 28.53
C SER A 44 -10.45 -8.11 27.68
N ILE A 45 -10.24 -7.87 26.39
CA ILE A 45 -9.59 -8.84 25.49
C ILE A 45 -8.07 -8.65 25.60
N CYS A 46 -7.35 -9.61 26.20
CA CYS A 46 -5.90 -9.59 26.25
C CYS A 46 -5.30 -10.57 25.23
N TYR A 47 -4.32 -10.11 24.46
CA TYR A 47 -3.44 -10.97 23.67
C TYR A 47 -2.18 -11.27 24.47
N LYS A 48 -1.93 -12.55 24.79
CA LYS A 48 -0.72 -13.01 25.48
C LYS A 48 0.03 -13.99 24.58
N GLN A 49 1.34 -13.77 24.41
CA GLN A 49 2.23 -14.68 23.71
C GLN A 49 3.05 -15.42 24.78
N TYR A 50 2.91 -16.74 24.90
CA TYR A 50 3.60 -17.52 25.95
C TYR A 50 5.09 -17.72 25.65
N ARG A 51 5.93 -17.56 26.68
CA ARG A 51 7.28 -18.16 26.77
C ARG A 51 7.21 -19.29 27.79
N ASP A 52 7.68 -20.47 27.42
CA ASP A 52 7.65 -21.67 28.26
C ASP A 52 9.00 -21.78 29.01
N ASP A 53 9.05 -21.39 30.28
CA ASP A 53 10.30 -21.23 31.06
C ASP A 53 11.01 -22.56 31.44
N LYS A 54 10.55 -23.72 30.92
CA LYS A 54 11.13 -25.04 31.25
C LYS A 54 11.84 -25.77 30.10
N LYS A 55 11.96 -25.18 28.91
CA LYS A 55 12.78 -25.74 27.82
C LYS A 55 13.59 -24.65 27.14
N GLN A 56 14.87 -24.51 27.52
CA GLN A 56 15.85 -23.84 26.68
C GLN A 56 15.87 -24.56 25.32
N ASN A 57 15.63 -23.82 24.24
CA ASN A 57 15.71 -24.23 22.82
C ASN A 57 14.51 -24.95 22.16
N SER A 58 13.28 -24.46 22.33
CA SER A 58 12.24 -24.69 21.31
C SER A 58 11.18 -23.57 21.26
N TYR A 59 11.13 -22.82 20.16
CA TYR A 59 9.96 -21.99 19.84
C TYR A 59 8.84 -22.92 19.34
N LYS A 60 7.74 -23.06 20.09
CA LYS A 60 6.47 -23.50 19.49
C LYS A 60 5.92 -22.35 18.65
N ASN A 61 5.45 -22.68 17.45
CA ASN A 61 4.82 -21.74 16.53
C ASN A 61 3.67 -20.97 17.21
N GLY A 62 3.84 -19.66 17.40
CA GLY A 62 2.81 -18.63 17.18
C GLY A 62 1.36 -18.83 17.66
N GLU A 63 1.10 -19.64 18.68
CA GLU A 63 -0.22 -19.75 19.31
C GLU A 63 -0.40 -18.58 20.29
N GLY A 64 -0.81 -17.43 19.77
CA GLY A 64 -1.38 -16.38 20.60
C GLY A 64 -2.84 -16.70 20.85
N GLU A 65 -3.16 -17.19 22.05
CA GLU A 65 -4.55 -17.37 22.48
C GLU A 65 -5.13 -16.02 22.94
N ILE A 66 -6.35 -15.72 22.50
CA ILE A 66 -7.08 -14.52 22.91
C ILE A 66 -7.87 -14.87 24.18
N TYR A 67 -7.47 -14.31 25.32
CA TYR A 67 -8.18 -14.50 26.59
C TYR A 67 -9.17 -13.35 26.82
N LEU A 68 -10.44 -13.71 27.03
CA LEU A 68 -11.46 -12.80 27.56
C LEU A 68 -11.35 -12.81 29.09
N TYR A 69 -10.78 -11.76 29.67
CA TYR A 69 -10.84 -11.55 31.11
C TYR A 69 -12.14 -10.82 31.45
N LEU A 70 -13.04 -11.51 32.14
CA LEU A 70 -14.18 -10.89 32.83
C LEU A 70 -13.65 -10.25 34.11
N ASN A 71 -13.70 -8.93 34.21
CA ASN A 71 -13.23 -8.22 35.40
C ASN A 71 -14.15 -8.54 36.60
N GLN A 72 -13.58 -8.75 37.79
CA GLN A 72 -14.35 -8.87 39.03
C GLN A 72 -15.05 -7.55 39.33
N PHE A 73 -16.38 -7.57 39.40
CA PHE A 73 -17.20 -6.42 39.77
C PHE A 73 -17.32 -6.33 41.30
N THR A 74 -16.83 -5.23 41.90
CA THR A 74 -17.11 -4.88 43.29
C THR A 74 -17.76 -3.49 43.35
N SER A 75 -19.09 -3.44 43.34
CA SER A 75 -19.85 -2.26 43.79
C SER A 75 -20.98 -2.69 44.74
N LYS A 76 -21.38 -1.78 45.63
CA LYS A 76 -22.28 -2.04 46.78
C LYS A 76 -23.76 -2.31 46.42
N GLU A 77 -24.14 -2.34 45.13
CA GLU A 77 -25.51 -2.60 44.67
C GLU A 77 -25.68 -4.05 44.16
N GLY A 78 -25.48 -5.00 45.06
CA GLY A 78 -25.16 -6.40 44.75
C GLY A 78 -26.31 -7.39 44.54
N ARG A 79 -27.45 -7.03 43.95
CA ARG A 79 -28.49 -8.06 43.61
C ARG A 79 -28.91 -8.12 42.14
N ALA A 80 -29.16 -6.99 41.48
CA ALA A 80 -29.53 -6.99 40.06
C ALA A 80 -28.35 -7.35 39.13
N LEU A 81 -27.14 -6.88 39.47
CA LEU A 81 -25.90 -7.13 38.71
C LEU A 81 -25.39 -8.58 38.82
N GLY A 82 -25.67 -9.26 39.94
CA GLY A 82 -25.33 -10.68 40.11
C GLY A 82 -26.13 -11.58 39.18
N ILE A 83 -27.43 -11.31 39.04
CA ILE A 83 -28.33 -12.07 38.16
C ILE A 83 -27.91 -11.93 36.69
N LEU A 84 -27.51 -10.73 36.26
CA LEU A 84 -27.01 -10.51 34.90
C LEU A 84 -25.66 -11.20 34.64
N ARG A 85 -24.76 -11.22 35.62
CA ARG A 85 -23.52 -12.00 35.55
C ARG A 85 -23.83 -13.47 35.37
N ASP A 86 -24.76 -14.00 36.16
CA ASP A 86 -25.09 -15.42 36.15
C ASP A 86 -25.89 -15.80 34.88
N ILE A 87 -26.74 -14.92 34.34
CA ILE A 87 -27.38 -15.07 33.02
C ILE A 87 -26.33 -15.02 31.90
N PHE A 88 -25.36 -14.11 31.96
CA PHE A 88 -24.31 -14.00 30.95
C PHE A 88 -23.39 -15.23 30.98
N LEU A 89 -22.94 -15.65 32.17
CA LEU A 89 -22.16 -16.88 32.38
C LEU A 89 -22.93 -18.15 31.99
N ALA A 90 -24.24 -18.22 32.25
CA ALA A 90 -25.10 -19.33 31.85
C ALA A 90 -25.32 -19.41 30.33
N ASN A 91 -25.17 -18.28 29.61
CA ASN A 91 -25.29 -18.21 28.16
C ASN A 91 -23.96 -18.33 27.39
N ILE A 92 -22.80 -18.27 28.07
CA ILE A 92 -21.48 -18.52 27.47
C ILE A 92 -21.39 -19.88 26.75
N PRO A 93 -21.96 -20.99 27.28
CA PRO A 93 -22.01 -22.26 26.57
C PRO A 93 -22.80 -22.23 25.24
N PHE A 94 -23.72 -21.26 25.09
CA PHE A 94 -24.55 -21.08 23.90
C PHE A 94 -23.96 -20.10 22.87
N ILE A 95 -22.90 -19.37 23.23
CA ILE A 95 -22.09 -18.65 22.24
C ILE A 95 -21.33 -19.72 21.44
N VAL A 96 -21.72 -19.90 20.17
CA VAL A 96 -21.04 -20.81 19.24
C VAL A 96 -19.53 -20.61 19.36
N LYS A 97 -18.82 -21.70 19.70
CA LYS A 97 -17.48 -21.73 20.30
C LYS A 97 -16.38 -20.98 19.54
N ASP A 98 -16.62 -20.56 18.29
CA ASP A 98 -15.65 -19.88 17.43
C ASP A 98 -16.19 -18.61 16.74
N SER A 99 -17.38 -18.14 17.10
CA SER A 99 -18.04 -17.00 16.43
C SER A 99 -17.20 -15.71 16.50
N ILE A 100 -16.58 -15.44 17.65
CA ILE A 100 -15.71 -14.27 17.84
C ILE A 100 -14.39 -14.46 17.08
N THR A 101 -13.76 -15.63 17.20
CA THR A 101 -12.47 -15.95 16.56
C THR A 101 -12.58 -15.86 15.04
N VAL A 102 -13.54 -16.57 14.44
CA VAL A 102 -13.81 -16.55 13.00
C VAL A 102 -14.28 -15.18 12.54
N GLY A 103 -15.10 -14.51 13.37
CA GLY A 103 -15.52 -13.14 13.11
C GLY A 103 -14.34 -12.19 12.99
N LEU A 104 -13.42 -12.20 13.95
CA LEU A 104 -12.21 -11.36 13.96
C LEU A 104 -11.23 -11.74 12.86
N GLU A 105 -10.98 -13.03 12.64
CA GLU A 105 -10.10 -13.49 11.56
C GLU A 105 -10.62 -13.01 10.19
N ARG A 106 -11.94 -13.11 9.96
CA ARG A 106 -12.58 -12.62 8.75
C ARG A 106 -12.51 -11.11 8.62
N THR A 107 -12.82 -10.34 9.68
CA THR A 107 -12.81 -8.87 9.61
C THR A 107 -11.40 -8.31 9.44
N LEU A 108 -10.39 -8.91 10.09
CA LEU A 108 -9.00 -8.51 9.97
C LEU A 108 -8.39 -8.90 8.61
N SER A 109 -8.72 -10.08 8.07
CA SER A 109 -8.20 -10.55 6.78
C SER A 109 -8.83 -9.82 5.59
N THR A 110 -10.14 -9.57 5.64
CA THR A 110 -10.86 -8.86 4.57
C THR A 110 -10.77 -7.34 4.69
N GLY A 111 -10.53 -6.82 5.89
CA GLY A 111 -10.59 -5.39 6.20
C GLY A 111 -11.98 -4.79 6.18
N ASN A 112 -13.01 -5.63 6.11
CA ASN A 112 -14.41 -5.22 6.16
C ASN A 112 -14.97 -5.48 7.55
N TRP A 113 -15.34 -4.40 8.22
CA TRP A 113 -16.00 -4.41 9.51
C TRP A 113 -17.50 -4.24 9.27
N ASP A 114 -18.18 -5.37 9.05
CA ASP A 114 -19.60 -5.43 8.75
C ASP A 114 -20.40 -5.90 9.96
N VAL A 115 -21.17 -4.99 10.56
CA VAL A 115 -22.13 -5.33 11.62
C VAL A 115 -23.54 -5.23 11.04
N LYS A 116 -24.03 -6.38 10.55
CA LYS A 116 -25.34 -6.51 9.87
C LYS A 116 -26.49 -5.91 10.68
N ARG A 117 -26.51 -6.12 12.00
CA ARG A 117 -27.56 -5.62 12.91
C ARG A 117 -27.68 -4.10 12.92
N PHE A 118 -26.57 -3.39 12.81
CA PHE A 118 -26.52 -1.91 12.84
C PHE A 118 -26.35 -1.29 11.45
N ARG A 119 -26.39 -2.10 10.38
CA ARG A 119 -26.06 -1.68 9.00
C ARG A 119 -24.74 -0.90 8.91
N MET A 120 -23.80 -1.19 9.80
CA MET A 120 -22.50 -0.53 9.81
C MET A 120 -21.55 -1.31 8.92
N HIS A 121 -21.22 -0.73 7.78
CA HIS A 121 -20.31 -1.30 6.79
C HIS A 121 -19.09 -0.40 6.67
N ARG A 122 -17.95 -0.80 7.25
CA ARG A 122 -16.69 -0.05 7.13
C ARG A 122 -15.67 -0.87 6.37
N LYS A 123 -15.26 -0.39 5.20
CA LYS A 123 -14.28 -1.05 4.33
C LYS A 123 -12.88 -0.45 4.52
N GLY A 124 -11.85 -1.27 4.31
CA GLY A 124 -10.46 -0.82 4.24
C GLY A 124 -9.83 -0.40 5.57
N MET A 125 -10.38 -0.90 6.69
CA MET A 125 -9.83 -0.66 8.03
C MET A 125 -8.49 -1.37 8.25
N THR A 126 -8.36 -2.60 7.78
CA THR A 126 -7.08 -3.31 7.74
C THR A 126 -6.56 -3.36 6.30
N GLN A 127 -5.25 -3.30 6.16
CA GLN A 127 -4.55 -3.35 4.88
C GLN A 127 -3.32 -4.23 5.01
N VAL A 128 -2.95 -4.92 3.94
CA VAL A 128 -1.70 -5.68 3.89
C VAL A 128 -0.53 -4.69 3.95
N VAL A 129 0.38 -4.90 4.89
CA VAL A 129 1.57 -4.05 5.04
C VAL A 129 2.48 -4.18 3.81
N ALA A 130 2.72 -3.08 3.12
CA ALA A 130 3.61 -3.03 1.97
C ALA A 130 5.09 -3.07 2.39
N ARG A 131 5.74 -4.23 2.24
CA ARG A 131 7.16 -4.44 2.58
C ARG A 131 8.08 -4.25 1.38
N LEU A 132 8.14 -3.03 0.84
CA LEU A 132 9.01 -2.71 -0.31
C LEU A 132 10.42 -2.32 0.11
N SER A 133 10.52 -1.43 1.09
CA SER A 133 11.75 -1.02 1.74
C SER A 133 11.48 -0.87 3.23
N TYR A 134 12.53 -0.85 4.05
CA TYR A 134 12.38 -0.65 5.49
C TYR A 134 11.64 0.68 5.79
N ILE A 135 12.10 1.77 5.16
CA ILE A 135 11.46 3.09 5.30
C ILE A 135 10.04 3.13 4.75
N GLY A 136 9.77 2.47 3.62
CA GLY A 136 8.42 2.39 3.05
C GLY A 136 7.47 1.59 3.94
N THR A 137 7.98 0.59 4.66
CA THR A 137 7.19 -0.19 5.64
C THR A 137 6.83 0.66 6.85
N LEU A 138 7.78 1.43 7.38
CA LEU A 138 7.53 2.37 8.47
C LEU A 138 6.52 3.45 8.08
N GLY A 139 6.69 4.07 6.90
CA GLY A 139 5.73 5.02 6.35
C GLY A 139 4.33 4.41 6.24
N HIS A 140 4.22 3.16 5.79
CA HIS A 140 2.93 2.46 5.72
C HIS A 140 2.28 2.22 7.09
N MET A 141 3.08 2.02 8.15
CA MET A 141 2.59 1.85 9.53
C MET A 141 2.14 3.17 10.17
N THR A 142 2.79 4.28 9.81
CA THR A 142 2.45 5.63 10.31
C THR A 142 1.35 6.35 9.52
N LYS A 143 0.77 5.67 8.52
CA LYS A 143 -0.22 6.20 7.60
C LYS A 143 -1.59 6.35 8.26
N ILE A 144 -2.17 7.52 8.12
CA ILE A 144 -3.53 7.88 8.52
C ILE A 144 -4.38 8.00 7.25
N SER A 145 -5.49 7.28 7.21
CA SER A 145 -6.48 7.36 6.12
C SER A 145 -7.85 7.73 6.68
N PRO A 146 -8.41 8.89 6.34
CA PRO A 146 -9.79 9.22 6.67
C PRO A 146 -10.76 8.36 5.85
N GLN A 147 -11.96 8.16 6.38
CA GLN A 147 -13.07 7.44 5.71
C GLN A 147 -13.87 8.35 4.78
N PHE A 148 -13.24 9.41 4.26
CA PHE A 148 -13.89 10.34 3.35
C PHE A 148 -14.00 9.71 1.95
N GLU A 149 -15.09 10.01 1.24
CA GLU A 149 -15.24 9.58 -0.13
C GLU A 149 -14.15 10.24 -1.00
N LYS A 150 -13.30 9.42 -1.61
CA LYS A 150 -12.11 9.89 -2.34
C LYS A 150 -12.47 10.66 -3.60
N SER A 151 -13.60 10.31 -4.23
CA SER A 151 -14.10 10.86 -5.50
C SER A 151 -14.50 12.33 -5.35
N ARG A 152 -14.86 12.74 -4.12
CA ARG A 152 -15.33 14.08 -3.84
C ARG A 152 -14.16 15.06 -3.87
N LYS A 153 -14.18 15.95 -4.86
CA LYS A 153 -13.17 17.02 -5.07
C LYS A 153 -13.40 18.21 -4.14
N VAL A 154 -13.34 18.00 -2.82
CA VAL A 154 -13.42 19.08 -1.82
C VAL A 154 -12.01 19.45 -1.33
N SER A 155 -11.69 20.74 -1.35
CA SER A 155 -10.37 21.27 -0.96
C SER A 155 -10.14 21.26 0.56
N GLY A 156 -11.18 21.51 1.35
CA GLY A 156 -11.10 21.67 2.82
C GLY A 156 -10.24 20.63 3.56
N PRO A 157 -10.53 19.32 3.48
CA PRO A 157 -9.75 18.31 4.19
C PRO A 157 -8.38 18.03 3.56
N ARG A 158 -8.20 18.40 2.29
CA ARG A 158 -6.99 18.13 1.50
C ARG A 158 -5.92 19.18 1.72
N ALA A 159 -6.33 20.43 1.96
CA ALA A 159 -5.42 21.53 2.22
C ALA A 159 -4.56 21.26 3.48
N LEU A 160 -3.28 21.62 3.39
CA LEU A 160 -2.38 21.60 4.54
C LEU A 160 -2.82 22.69 5.52
N GLN A 161 -3.10 22.31 6.77
CA GLN A 161 -3.52 23.23 7.81
C GLN A 161 -2.37 23.53 8.77
N PRO A 162 -2.23 24.78 9.27
CA PRO A 162 -1.18 25.13 10.24
C PRO A 162 -1.22 24.27 11.51
N SER A 163 -2.40 23.79 11.90
CA SER A 163 -2.57 22.87 13.04
C SER A 163 -1.85 21.54 12.87
N GLN A 164 -1.52 21.14 11.64
CA GLN A 164 -0.84 19.86 11.33
C GLN A 164 0.68 19.94 11.50
N TRP A 165 1.23 21.15 11.60
CA TRP A 165 2.67 21.39 11.77
C TRP A 165 3.23 20.49 12.85
N GLY A 166 4.36 19.82 12.62
CA GLY A 166 5.07 19.00 13.61
C GLY A 166 4.31 17.79 14.19
N MET A 167 3.10 17.50 13.70
CA MET A 167 2.33 16.30 14.04
C MET A 167 2.20 15.38 12.82
N LEU A 168 1.98 15.95 11.64
CA LEU A 168 1.89 15.24 10.37
C LEU A 168 3.02 15.70 9.44
N CYS A 169 3.46 14.80 8.57
CA CYS A 169 4.38 15.15 7.49
C CYS A 169 3.62 16.00 6.45
N PRO A 170 4.13 17.19 6.08
CA PRO A 170 3.48 18.06 5.10
C PRO A 170 3.62 17.56 3.65
N CYS A 171 4.67 16.78 3.36
CA CYS A 171 5.02 16.37 2.00
C CYS A 171 4.61 14.93 1.66
N ASP A 172 4.53 14.04 2.65
CA ASP A 172 4.31 12.61 2.44
C ASP A 172 2.81 12.28 2.31
N THR A 173 2.27 12.59 1.13
CA THR A 173 0.92 12.27 0.68
C THR A 173 0.99 11.61 -0.70
N PRO A 174 0.13 10.63 -1.01
CA PRO A 174 0.05 10.09 -2.36
C PRO A 174 -0.40 11.15 -3.37
N GLU A 175 0.06 11.01 -4.61
CA GLU A 175 -0.41 11.79 -5.76
C GLU A 175 -1.85 11.36 -6.16
N GLY A 176 -2.59 12.27 -6.82
CA GLY A 176 -3.91 11.97 -7.39
C GLY A 176 -5.08 12.11 -6.41
N GLU A 177 -6.06 11.21 -6.52
CA GLU A 177 -7.37 11.30 -5.81
C GLU A 177 -7.24 11.23 -4.28
N ALA A 178 -6.21 10.58 -3.76
CA ALA A 178 -5.96 10.48 -2.31
C ALA A 178 -5.13 11.64 -1.75
N CYS A 179 -4.73 12.61 -2.60
CA CYS A 179 -3.87 13.72 -2.21
C CYS A 179 -4.52 14.56 -1.10
N GLY A 180 -3.75 14.77 -0.03
CA GLY A 180 -4.16 15.52 1.16
C GLY A 180 -5.16 14.79 2.07
N LEU A 181 -5.68 13.64 1.67
CA LEU A 181 -6.52 12.81 2.53
C LEU A 181 -5.67 11.81 3.30
N VAL A 182 -4.82 11.06 2.59
CA VAL A 182 -3.88 10.13 3.22
C VAL A 182 -2.66 10.92 3.69
N LYS A 183 -2.37 10.85 4.98
CA LYS A 183 -1.26 11.58 5.61
C LYS A 183 -0.41 10.64 6.43
N ASN A 184 0.83 11.03 6.70
CA ASN A 184 1.72 10.27 7.57
C ASN A 184 2.04 11.06 8.84
N LEU A 185 2.15 10.35 9.97
CA LEU A 185 2.62 10.93 11.22
C LEU A 185 4.07 11.42 11.08
N ALA A 186 4.41 12.54 11.71
CA ALA A 186 5.79 12.98 11.82
C ALA A 186 6.60 12.07 12.77
N LEU A 187 7.93 12.11 12.65
CA LEU A 187 8.83 11.18 13.34
C LEU A 187 8.69 11.17 14.87
N MET A 188 8.47 12.33 15.48
CA MET A 188 8.36 12.47 16.93
C MET A 188 6.91 12.41 17.43
N THR A 189 5.95 12.19 16.54
CA THR A 189 4.55 12.26 16.89
C THR A 189 4.13 11.03 17.70
N HIS A 190 3.33 11.25 18.74
CA HIS A 190 2.76 10.21 19.59
C HIS A 190 1.23 10.28 19.58
N VAL A 191 0.55 9.13 19.60
CA VAL A 191 -0.91 9.05 19.73
C VAL A 191 -1.24 8.68 21.17
N THR A 192 -2.04 9.52 21.85
CA THR A 192 -2.32 9.34 23.29
C THR A 192 -3.17 8.11 23.55
N THR A 193 -2.96 7.49 24.70
CA THR A 193 -3.85 6.48 25.30
C THR A 193 -4.79 7.14 26.30
N ASP A 194 -5.91 6.49 26.60
CA ASP A 194 -6.84 6.94 27.64
C ASP A 194 -6.17 6.86 29.03
N ASP A 195 -6.40 7.89 29.85
CA ASP A 195 -6.04 7.93 31.28
C ASP A 195 -7.31 7.96 32.13
N ASP A 196 -7.27 7.33 33.31
CA ASP A 196 -8.40 7.28 34.24
C ASP A 196 -8.77 8.68 34.77
N GLU A 197 -10.06 9.01 34.72
CA GLU A 197 -10.58 10.32 35.07
C GLU A 197 -10.68 10.52 36.58
N GLY A 198 -10.96 9.46 37.35
CA GLY A 198 -11.21 9.54 38.79
C GLY A 198 -10.10 10.25 39.58
N PRO A 199 -8.82 9.82 39.44
CA PRO A 199 -7.69 10.49 40.08
C PRO A 199 -7.51 11.95 39.64
N LEU A 200 -7.80 12.27 38.37
CA LEU A 200 -7.70 13.62 37.84
C LEU A 200 -8.76 14.54 38.45
N VAL A 201 -9.98 14.05 38.60
CA VAL A 201 -11.10 14.78 39.22
C VAL A 201 -10.79 15.08 40.68
N SER A 202 -10.38 14.06 41.46
CA SER A 202 -9.98 14.24 42.86
C SER A 202 -8.86 15.26 43.04
N LEU A 203 -7.88 15.24 42.13
CA LEU A 203 -6.78 16.20 42.11
C LEU A 203 -7.26 17.62 41.78
N CYS A 204 -8.23 17.78 40.87
CA CYS A 204 -8.81 19.07 40.55
C CYS A 204 -9.47 19.70 41.78
N TYR A 205 -10.30 18.95 42.51
CA TYR A 205 -10.89 19.42 43.76
C TYR A 205 -9.82 19.77 44.82
N SER A 206 -8.77 18.94 44.94
CA SER A 206 -7.64 19.20 45.85
C SER A 206 -6.87 20.49 45.52
N LEU A 207 -6.89 20.92 44.25
CA LEU A 207 -6.26 22.17 43.80
C LEU A 207 -7.18 23.40 43.92
N GLY A 208 -8.37 23.25 44.50
CA GLY A 208 -9.30 24.34 44.79
C GLY A 208 -10.30 24.63 43.68
N VAL A 209 -10.73 23.60 42.95
CA VAL A 209 -11.91 23.67 42.08
C VAL A 209 -13.15 23.55 42.96
N GLU A 210 -14.07 24.50 42.82
CA GLU A 210 -15.38 24.49 43.50
C GLU A 210 -16.35 23.66 42.66
N ASP A 211 -17.03 22.70 43.29
CA ASP A 211 -17.90 21.73 42.61
C ASP A 211 -19.14 22.39 42.00
N LEU A 212 -19.52 21.96 40.79
CA LEU A 212 -20.62 22.56 40.05
C LEU A 212 -21.96 22.47 40.80
N GLU A 213 -22.21 21.35 41.49
CA GLU A 213 -23.47 21.12 42.22
C GLU A 213 -23.69 22.11 43.37
N LEU A 214 -22.62 22.73 43.88
CA LEU A 214 -22.66 23.66 44.99
C LEU A 214 -22.81 25.13 44.55
N LEU A 215 -22.79 25.39 43.24
CA LEU A 215 -22.71 26.76 42.71
C LEU A 215 -24.04 27.26 42.18
N SER A 216 -24.35 28.53 42.48
CA SER A 216 -25.49 29.21 41.87
C SER A 216 -25.13 29.82 40.50
N GLY A 217 -26.14 30.15 39.68
CA GLY A 217 -25.91 30.76 38.37
C GLY A 217 -25.16 32.09 38.43
N GLU A 218 -25.40 32.90 39.46
CA GLU A 218 -24.67 34.16 39.69
C GLU A 218 -23.19 33.90 40.01
N GLU A 219 -22.92 32.85 40.79
CA GLU A 219 -21.58 32.46 41.16
C GLU A 219 -20.76 31.92 39.99
N LEU A 220 -21.40 31.31 39.00
CA LEU A 220 -20.76 30.80 37.80
C LEU A 220 -20.29 31.93 36.88
N HIS A 221 -21.10 32.98 36.76
CA HIS A 221 -20.89 34.14 35.88
C HIS A 221 -20.10 35.30 36.51
N MET A 222 -19.59 35.13 37.74
CA MET A 222 -18.78 36.16 38.38
C MET A 222 -17.56 36.56 37.52
N PRO A 223 -17.16 37.84 37.56
CA PRO A 223 -15.94 38.29 36.90
C PRO A 223 -14.72 37.52 37.46
N ASN A 224 -13.83 37.07 36.57
CA ASN A 224 -12.67 36.21 36.87
C ASN A 224 -13.00 34.77 37.32
N SER A 225 -14.24 34.31 37.15
CA SER A 225 -14.59 32.89 37.26
C SER A 225 -14.18 32.16 35.98
N TYR A 226 -13.48 31.03 36.10
CA TYR A 226 -13.14 30.17 34.97
C TYR A 226 -13.73 28.78 35.17
N LEU A 227 -14.43 28.28 34.15
CA LEU A 227 -14.98 26.93 34.15
C LEU A 227 -13.87 25.89 33.93
N ILE A 228 -13.87 24.82 34.71
CA ILE A 228 -12.96 23.69 34.53
C ILE A 228 -13.70 22.57 33.81
N ILE A 229 -13.22 22.21 32.63
CA ILE A 229 -13.84 21.21 31.75
C ILE A 229 -12.88 20.04 31.58
N LEU A 230 -13.30 18.83 31.95
CA LEU A 230 -12.57 17.58 31.75
C LEU A 230 -13.29 16.71 30.72
N ASN A 231 -12.66 16.41 29.59
CA ASN A 231 -13.23 15.59 28.49
C ASN A 231 -14.65 16.04 28.04
N GLY A 232 -14.94 17.34 28.17
CA GLY A 232 -16.25 17.94 27.86
C GLY A 232 -17.21 18.06 29.05
N LEU A 233 -16.94 17.41 30.19
CA LEU A 233 -17.70 17.53 31.43
C LEU A 233 -17.26 18.75 32.23
N ILE A 234 -18.21 19.60 32.63
CA ILE A 234 -17.94 20.73 33.52
C ILE A 234 -17.83 20.19 34.95
N LEU A 235 -16.62 20.23 35.51
CA LEU A 235 -16.38 19.80 36.89
C LEU A 235 -16.78 20.88 37.90
N GLY A 236 -16.61 22.15 37.52
CA GLY A 236 -16.77 23.24 38.45
C GLY A 236 -16.09 24.51 38.00
N LYS A 237 -15.84 25.44 38.93
CA LYS A 237 -15.15 26.71 38.64
C LYS A 237 -13.87 26.88 39.44
N HIS A 238 -13.00 27.75 38.96
CA HIS A 238 -11.83 28.20 39.69
C HIS A 238 -11.55 29.68 39.47
N ARG A 239 -11.18 30.39 40.55
CA ARG A 239 -10.91 31.84 40.53
C ARG A 239 -9.53 32.21 39.96
N ARG A 240 -8.57 31.26 39.93
CA ARG A 240 -7.17 31.51 39.54
C ARG A 240 -6.66 30.49 38.51
N PRO A 241 -7.15 30.55 37.26
CA PRO A 241 -6.87 29.53 36.23
C PRO A 241 -5.39 29.35 35.91
N GLN A 242 -4.60 30.44 35.87
CA GLN A 242 -3.16 30.37 35.56
C GLN A 242 -2.35 29.66 36.65
N ARG A 243 -2.72 29.85 37.93
CA ARG A 243 -2.07 29.16 39.06
C ARG A 243 -2.39 27.67 39.04
N PHE A 244 -3.65 27.33 38.79
CA PHE A 244 -4.11 25.95 38.62
C PHE A 244 -3.41 25.25 37.46
N ALA A 245 -3.40 25.86 36.28
CA ALA A 245 -2.73 25.30 35.10
C ALA A 245 -1.22 25.10 35.33
N LYS A 246 -0.56 26.04 36.03
CA LYS A 246 0.86 25.90 36.40
C LYS A 246 1.10 24.75 37.39
N ALA A 247 0.22 24.59 38.38
CA ALA A 247 0.28 23.49 39.34
C ALA A 247 0.10 22.13 38.64
N MET A 248 -0.94 21.99 37.81
CA MET A 248 -1.20 20.77 37.03
C MET A 248 -0.04 20.44 36.08
N ARG A 249 0.50 21.43 35.36
CA ARG A 249 1.68 21.24 34.50
C ARG A 249 2.92 20.83 35.30
N LYS A 250 3.09 21.31 36.53
CA LYS A 250 4.20 20.90 37.41
C LYS A 250 4.05 19.44 37.86
N LEU A 251 2.83 19.02 38.21
CA LEU A 251 2.53 17.63 38.58
C LEU A 251 2.72 16.66 37.41
N ARG A 252 2.31 17.05 36.19
CA ARG A 252 2.59 16.30 34.97
C ARG A 252 4.10 16.13 34.72
N ARG A 253 4.88 17.21 34.89
CA ARG A 253 6.35 17.16 34.75
C ARG A 253 7.04 16.32 35.82
N ALA A 254 6.41 16.14 36.98
CA ALA A 254 6.90 15.28 38.05
C ALA A 254 6.46 13.81 37.91
N GLY A 255 5.73 13.46 36.83
CA GLY A 255 5.21 12.10 36.60
C GLY A 255 4.08 11.69 37.55
N LYS A 256 3.43 12.65 38.22
CA LYS A 256 2.29 12.38 39.12
C LYS A 256 0.94 12.37 38.40
N ILE A 257 0.90 12.97 37.21
CA ILE A 257 -0.22 12.95 36.26
C ILE A 257 0.32 12.34 34.97
N GLY A 258 -0.51 11.62 34.22
CA GLY A 258 -0.13 11.09 32.91
C GLY A 258 0.45 12.16 31.98
N GLU A 259 1.51 11.79 31.29
CA GLU A 259 2.29 12.69 30.43
C GLU A 259 1.48 13.28 29.27
N PHE A 260 0.41 12.59 28.87
CA PHE A 260 -0.48 12.95 27.77
C PHE A 260 -1.67 13.83 28.19
N VAL A 261 -1.88 14.09 29.48
CA VAL A 261 -2.97 14.96 29.94
C VAL A 261 -2.73 16.38 29.44
N SER A 262 -3.64 16.89 28.60
CA SER A 262 -3.54 18.25 28.04
C SER A 262 -4.21 19.25 28.98
N ILE A 263 -3.61 20.44 29.14
CA ILE A 263 -4.13 21.53 29.98
C ILE A 263 -4.00 22.84 29.22
N PHE A 264 -5.14 23.37 28.77
CA PHE A 264 -5.25 24.60 28.00
C PHE A 264 -6.15 25.61 28.73
N VAL A 265 -5.68 26.85 28.87
CA VAL A 265 -6.47 27.95 29.46
C VAL A 265 -6.93 28.83 28.31
N ASN A 266 -8.24 28.95 28.13
CA ASN A 266 -8.85 29.84 27.17
C ASN A 266 -9.40 31.07 27.88
N GLU A 267 -8.73 32.20 27.71
CA GLU A 267 -9.11 33.48 28.33
C GLU A 267 -10.38 34.05 27.69
N LYS A 268 -10.61 33.82 26.40
CA LYS A 268 -11.80 34.35 25.69
C LYS A 268 -13.09 33.65 26.10
N GLN A 269 -13.00 32.36 26.40
CA GLN A 269 -14.15 31.54 26.83
C GLN A 269 -14.27 31.44 28.35
N HIS A 270 -13.36 32.06 29.10
CA HIS A 270 -13.28 31.92 30.55
C HIS A 270 -13.32 30.44 31.00
N SER A 271 -12.50 29.60 30.38
CA SER A 271 -12.49 28.16 30.64
C SER A 271 -11.09 27.54 30.61
N VAL A 272 -10.91 26.47 31.38
CA VAL A 272 -9.72 25.63 31.39
C VAL A 272 -10.13 24.25 30.91
N TYR A 273 -9.57 23.84 29.78
CA TYR A 273 -9.79 22.54 29.18
C TYR A 273 -8.70 21.57 29.65
N ILE A 274 -9.16 20.45 30.22
CA ILE A 274 -8.36 19.30 30.58
C ILE A 274 -8.82 18.15 29.69
N ALA A 275 -7.88 17.48 29.03
CA ALA A 275 -8.18 16.31 28.22
C ALA A 275 -7.29 15.14 28.61
N SER A 276 -7.91 14.03 29.02
CA SER A 276 -7.27 12.72 29.27
C SER A 276 -7.64 11.66 28.23
N ASP A 277 -8.53 11.98 27.29
CA ASP A 277 -8.94 11.07 26.21
C ASP A 277 -7.76 10.57 25.34
N GLY A 278 -7.89 9.34 24.84
CA GLY A 278 -7.04 8.70 23.87
C GLY A 278 -7.32 9.14 22.43
N GLY A 279 -6.37 8.85 21.54
CA GLY A 279 -6.50 9.17 20.11
C GLY A 279 -6.10 10.61 19.73
N ARG A 280 -5.65 11.42 20.69
CA ARG A 280 -5.07 12.75 20.40
C ARG A 280 -3.67 12.57 19.82
N VAL A 281 -3.32 13.46 18.89
CA VAL A 281 -1.99 13.49 18.30
C VAL A 281 -1.14 14.52 19.04
N CYS A 282 -0.01 14.10 19.56
CA CYS A 282 0.88 14.89 20.40
C CYS A 282 2.29 14.90 19.84
N ARG A 283 3.06 15.94 20.20
CA ARG A 283 4.47 16.05 19.86
C ARG A 283 5.28 16.42 21.11
N PRO A 284 6.47 15.83 21.32
CA PRO A 284 7.37 16.25 22.38
C PRO A 284 7.91 17.63 22.04
N LEU A 285 7.97 18.49 23.05
CA LEU A 285 8.53 19.83 22.95
C LEU A 285 9.56 20.05 24.05
N VAL A 286 10.56 20.86 23.72
CA VAL A 286 11.59 21.27 24.67
C VAL A 286 11.01 22.32 25.61
N ILE A 287 11.19 22.11 26.91
CA ILE A 287 10.80 23.10 27.91
C ILE A 287 11.92 24.16 27.99
N ALA A 288 11.55 25.41 27.72
CA ALA A 288 12.41 26.56 27.93
C ALA A 288 11.97 27.30 29.20
N ASP A 289 12.88 27.46 30.16
CA ASP A 289 12.66 28.33 31.31
C ASP A 289 13.27 29.69 31.02
N LYS A 290 12.44 30.74 30.97
CA LYS A 290 12.88 32.11 30.66
C LYS A 290 13.71 32.21 29.36
N GLY A 291 13.38 31.39 28.35
CA GLY A 291 14.06 31.37 27.06
C GLY A 291 15.30 30.46 26.99
N VAL A 292 15.72 29.84 28.11
CA VAL A 292 16.85 28.90 28.12
C VAL A 292 16.34 27.47 28.01
N SER A 293 16.82 26.74 27.01
CA SER A 293 16.52 25.32 26.81
C SER A 293 17.08 24.48 27.95
N ARG A 294 16.28 23.53 28.46
CA ARG A 294 16.75 22.52 29.43
C ARG A 294 17.54 21.38 28.79
N ILE A 295 17.57 21.28 27.46
CA ILE A 295 18.29 20.23 26.75
C ILE A 295 19.78 20.55 26.71
N LYS A 296 20.59 19.55 27.06
CA LYS A 296 22.05 19.58 27.00
C LYS A 296 22.53 18.73 25.82
N GLU A 297 23.79 18.92 25.43
CA GLU A 297 24.39 18.24 24.27
C GLU A 297 24.37 16.70 24.37
N HIS A 298 24.49 16.13 25.58
CA HIS A 298 24.44 14.67 25.76
C HIS A 298 23.06 14.08 25.45
N HIS A 299 21.96 14.77 25.82
CA HIS A 299 20.61 14.35 25.43
C HIS A 299 20.46 14.32 23.89
N MET A 300 21.11 15.25 23.18
CA MET A 300 21.10 15.27 21.71
C MET A 300 21.88 14.09 21.10
N LYS A 301 22.90 13.58 21.79
CA LYS A 301 23.65 12.38 21.36
C LYS A 301 22.81 11.11 21.51
N GLU A 302 22.01 11.01 22.57
CA GLU A 302 21.08 9.89 22.81
C GLU A 302 19.93 9.84 21.78
N LEU A 303 19.47 11.00 21.31
CA LEU A 303 18.38 11.11 20.32
C LEU A 303 18.78 10.75 18.88
N ARG A 304 20.05 10.44 18.60
CA ARG A 304 20.52 10.11 17.24
C ARG A 304 20.02 8.73 16.82
N VAL A 305 19.02 8.72 15.94
CA VAL A 305 18.47 7.49 15.35
C VAL A 305 19.44 6.91 14.31
N ARG A 306 19.81 5.64 14.47
CA ARG A 306 20.76 4.93 13.59
C ARG A 306 20.07 4.34 12.35
N PHE A 307 19.72 5.19 11.38
CA PHE A 307 19.15 4.76 10.09
C PHE A 307 20.18 4.24 9.08
N ASP A 308 21.48 4.41 9.34
CA ASP A 308 22.58 4.12 8.40
C ASP A 308 22.78 2.63 8.09
N LYS A 309 22.09 1.73 8.80
CA LYS A 309 22.28 0.28 8.68
C LYS A 309 21.54 -0.36 7.50
N LEU A 310 20.49 0.28 6.96
CA LEU A 310 19.62 -0.31 5.92
C LEU A 310 19.34 0.69 4.79
N GLY A 311 20.27 0.78 3.83
CA GLY A 311 20.10 1.58 2.62
C GLY A 311 19.05 1.00 1.64
N ALA A 312 18.28 1.88 1.01
CA ALA A 312 17.29 1.55 -0.03
C ALA A 312 17.74 1.83 -1.48
N GLY A 313 19.04 2.03 -1.71
CA GLY A 313 19.62 2.53 -2.95
C GLY A 313 21.15 2.39 -2.94
N GLN A 314 21.78 2.89 -4.00
CA GLN A 314 23.22 2.78 -4.23
C GLN A 314 23.77 4.14 -4.66
N ASN A 315 24.97 4.49 -4.19
CA ASN A 315 25.68 5.66 -4.71
C ASN A 315 26.15 5.37 -6.14
N ALA A 316 25.91 6.30 -7.04
CA ALA A 316 26.34 6.27 -8.43
C ALA A 316 27.12 7.54 -8.74
N THR A 317 28.22 7.43 -9.49
CA THR A 317 28.91 8.60 -10.03
C THR A 317 28.09 9.12 -11.20
N VAL A 318 27.56 10.33 -11.05
CA VAL A 318 26.68 10.95 -12.04
C VAL A 318 27.41 12.09 -12.74
N ALA A 319 27.35 12.11 -14.07
CA ALA A 319 27.76 13.26 -14.88
C ALA A 319 26.53 13.98 -15.44
N VAL A 320 26.49 15.30 -15.29
CA VAL A 320 25.43 16.16 -15.83
C VAL A 320 25.90 16.79 -17.13
N MET A 321 25.57 16.14 -18.25
CA MET A 321 25.92 16.58 -19.59
C MET A 321 24.93 16.02 -20.62
N SER A 322 24.85 16.67 -21.79
CA SER A 322 24.14 16.09 -22.93
C SER A 322 25.02 15.02 -23.59
N TYR A 323 24.50 13.81 -23.78
CA TYR A 323 25.28 12.72 -24.37
C TYR A 323 24.48 11.91 -25.37
N SER A 324 24.91 11.95 -26.65
CA SER A 324 24.38 11.13 -27.76
C SER A 324 22.87 11.26 -28.05
N GLY A 325 22.15 12.18 -27.40
CA GLY A 325 20.70 12.38 -27.59
C GLY A 325 19.82 11.28 -26.98
N TYR A 326 20.40 10.26 -26.35
CA TYR A 326 19.66 9.20 -25.67
C TYR A 326 19.32 9.53 -24.20
N ASP A 327 19.67 10.73 -23.76
CA ASP A 327 19.39 11.31 -22.45
C ASP A 327 18.30 12.41 -22.51
N ILE A 328 17.57 12.51 -23.63
CA ILE A 328 16.47 13.47 -23.80
C ILE A 328 15.28 13.12 -22.88
N GLU A 329 14.55 14.13 -22.41
CA GLU A 329 13.31 13.98 -21.63
C GLU A 329 13.40 13.00 -20.45
N ASP A 330 14.26 13.33 -19.47
CA ASP A 330 14.54 12.54 -18.26
C ASP A 330 15.14 11.14 -18.49
N ALA A 331 15.46 10.78 -19.73
CA ALA A 331 16.21 9.57 -19.99
C ALA A 331 17.61 9.67 -19.36
N ILE A 332 18.12 8.51 -18.95
CA ILE A 332 19.46 8.36 -18.37
C ILE A 332 20.25 7.39 -19.22
N VAL A 333 21.52 7.71 -19.47
CA VAL A 333 22.46 6.82 -20.14
C VAL A 333 23.31 6.15 -19.09
N MET A 334 23.45 4.82 -19.17
CA MET A 334 24.16 4.02 -18.17
C MET A 334 25.42 3.38 -18.73
N ASN A 335 26.43 3.26 -17.88
CA ASN A 335 27.67 2.57 -18.19
C ASN A 335 27.47 1.05 -18.04
N LYS A 336 27.66 0.30 -19.14
CA LYS A 336 27.50 -1.15 -19.18
C LYS A 336 28.44 -1.87 -18.22
N SER A 337 29.70 -1.44 -18.12
CA SER A 337 30.66 -2.09 -17.22
C SER A 337 30.26 -1.91 -15.75
N SER A 338 29.64 -0.79 -15.38
CA SER A 338 29.08 -0.59 -14.03
C SER A 338 27.91 -1.54 -13.74
N LEU A 339 27.03 -1.77 -14.73
CA LEU A 339 25.94 -2.76 -14.64
C LEU A 339 26.47 -4.20 -14.53
N ASP A 340 27.53 -4.52 -15.28
CA ASP A 340 28.18 -5.83 -15.26
C ASP A 340 28.94 -6.10 -13.95
N ARG A 341 29.45 -5.06 -13.29
CA ARG A 341 30.00 -5.14 -11.92
C ARG A 341 28.91 -5.29 -10.85
N GLY A 342 27.66 -4.94 -11.17
CA GLY A 342 26.50 -5.21 -10.31
C GLY A 342 25.68 -3.99 -9.89
N PHE A 343 25.95 -2.79 -10.45
CA PHE A 343 25.13 -1.61 -10.20
C PHE A 343 23.65 -1.88 -10.57
N GLY A 344 22.73 -1.60 -9.65
CA GLY A 344 21.29 -1.76 -9.86
C GLY A 344 20.80 -3.22 -10.03
N ARG A 345 21.64 -4.25 -9.80
CA ARG A 345 21.14 -5.64 -9.78
C ARG A 345 20.17 -5.84 -8.62
N CYS A 346 19.05 -6.48 -8.90
CA CYS A 346 18.08 -6.84 -7.89
C CYS A 346 17.73 -8.32 -7.94
N ILE A 347 17.30 -8.85 -6.80
CA ILE A 347 16.81 -10.21 -6.68
C ILE A 347 15.32 -10.12 -6.40
N VAL A 348 14.52 -10.68 -7.31
CA VAL A 348 13.07 -10.79 -7.17
C VAL A 348 12.77 -12.18 -6.66
N ILE A 349 12.13 -12.27 -5.50
CA ILE A 349 11.71 -13.54 -4.92
C ILE A 349 10.19 -13.63 -5.05
N LYS A 350 9.71 -14.59 -5.82
CA LYS A 350 8.29 -14.89 -6.00
C LYS A 350 7.94 -16.11 -5.17
N LYS A 351 6.89 -16.01 -4.35
CA LYS A 351 6.33 -17.12 -3.60
C LYS A 351 5.17 -17.73 -4.37
N MET A 352 5.27 -19.00 -4.71
CA MET A 352 4.18 -19.81 -5.26
C MET A 352 3.76 -20.84 -4.22
N ALA A 353 2.45 -21.04 -4.06
CA ALA A 353 1.92 -21.99 -3.09
C ALA A 353 0.89 -22.90 -3.77
N ALA A 354 1.00 -24.19 -3.51
CA ALA A 354 0.05 -25.21 -3.94
C ALA A 354 -0.45 -25.95 -2.70
N VAL A 355 -1.78 -26.09 -2.58
CA VAL A 355 -2.40 -26.85 -1.50
C VAL A 355 -2.95 -28.15 -2.10
N SER A 356 -2.64 -29.28 -1.47
CA SER A 356 -3.27 -30.57 -1.74
C SER A 356 -4.59 -30.61 -0.99
N GLN A 357 -5.70 -30.45 -1.71
CA GLN A 357 -7.02 -30.38 -1.11
C GLN A 357 -7.60 -31.80 -0.94
N LYS A 358 -8.31 -31.99 0.17
CA LYS A 358 -9.20 -33.14 0.38
C LYS A 358 -10.62 -32.68 0.10
N TYR A 359 -11.32 -33.43 -0.74
CA TYR A 359 -12.69 -33.15 -1.15
C TYR A 359 -13.69 -33.88 -0.26
N GLU A 360 -14.93 -33.42 -0.24
CA GLU A 360 -16.01 -33.97 0.62
C GLU A 360 -16.37 -35.42 0.29
N ASN A 361 -16.15 -35.84 -0.96
CA ASN A 361 -16.33 -37.21 -1.43
C ASN A 361 -15.19 -38.17 -1.01
N GLY A 362 -14.27 -37.73 -0.15
CA GLY A 362 -13.12 -38.51 0.31
C GLY A 362 -11.98 -38.62 -0.71
N THR A 363 -12.12 -38.05 -1.91
CA THR A 363 -11.00 -37.97 -2.85
C THR A 363 -10.05 -36.85 -2.42
N SER A 364 -8.80 -36.93 -2.84
CA SER A 364 -7.78 -35.92 -2.52
C SER A 364 -6.85 -35.72 -3.68
N ASP A 365 -6.33 -34.50 -3.78
CA ASP A 365 -5.23 -34.19 -4.68
C ASP A 365 -4.01 -35.03 -4.33
N ARG A 366 -3.34 -35.54 -5.35
CA ARG A 366 -2.12 -36.35 -5.22
C ARG A 366 -0.98 -35.68 -5.94
N ILE A 367 0.21 -35.82 -5.37
CA ILE A 367 1.45 -35.44 -6.05
C ILE A 367 2.05 -36.74 -6.52
N LEU A 368 2.28 -36.82 -7.83
CA LEU A 368 2.73 -38.04 -8.47
C LEU A 368 4.18 -37.90 -8.91
N ARG A 369 4.89 -39.03 -8.86
CA ARG A 369 6.17 -39.17 -9.55
C ARG A 369 6.00 -38.79 -11.03
N PRO A 370 6.91 -37.97 -11.60
CA PRO A 370 6.83 -37.60 -13.00
C PRO A 370 7.06 -38.83 -13.91
N PRO A 371 6.31 -38.98 -15.01
CA PRO A 371 6.65 -39.95 -16.04
C PRO A 371 7.98 -39.52 -16.71
N ARG A 372 8.96 -40.43 -16.75
CA ARG A 372 10.26 -40.18 -17.40
C ARG A 372 10.23 -40.39 -18.92
N GLU A 373 9.15 -40.99 -19.43
CA GLU A 373 8.92 -41.26 -20.84
C GLU A 373 7.64 -40.58 -21.33
N GLY A 374 7.65 -40.07 -22.57
CA GLY A 374 6.51 -39.42 -23.20
C GLY A 374 6.71 -37.92 -23.48
N TYR A 375 5.74 -37.32 -24.17
CA TYR A 375 5.81 -35.91 -24.60
C TYR A 375 5.88 -34.92 -23.43
N GLU A 376 5.26 -35.23 -22.29
CA GLU A 376 5.28 -34.36 -21.12
C GLU A 376 6.54 -34.53 -20.26
N ALA A 377 7.33 -35.59 -20.48
CA ALA A 377 8.54 -35.86 -19.71
C ALA A 377 9.58 -34.73 -19.84
N GLU A 378 9.67 -34.10 -21.02
CA GLU A 378 10.57 -32.95 -21.25
C GLU A 378 10.24 -31.75 -20.34
N ARG A 379 8.96 -31.51 -20.08
CA ARG A 379 8.50 -30.41 -19.21
C ARG A 379 8.63 -30.71 -17.72
N MET A 380 8.82 -31.99 -17.37
CA MET A 380 8.91 -32.48 -15.99
C MET A 380 10.34 -32.88 -15.60
N GLN A 381 11.35 -32.51 -16.40
CA GLN A 381 12.75 -32.88 -16.15
C GLN A 381 13.28 -32.39 -14.79
N ILE A 382 12.82 -31.21 -14.36
CA ILE A 382 13.24 -30.58 -13.10
C ILE A 382 12.64 -31.22 -11.85
N LEU A 383 11.73 -32.18 -12.02
CA LEU A 383 11.03 -32.83 -10.91
C LEU A 383 11.82 -34.04 -10.40
N ASP A 384 11.93 -34.12 -9.08
CA ASP A 384 12.39 -35.29 -8.35
C ASP A 384 11.32 -36.39 -8.37
N ASP A 385 11.69 -37.56 -7.85
CA ASP A 385 10.82 -38.73 -7.79
C ASP A 385 9.59 -38.54 -6.88
N ASP A 386 9.58 -37.50 -6.07
CA ASP A 386 8.46 -37.07 -5.23
C ASP A 386 7.47 -36.15 -5.97
N GLY A 387 7.75 -35.77 -7.22
CA GLY A 387 6.91 -34.89 -8.02
C GLY A 387 7.10 -33.39 -7.76
N LEU A 388 8.15 -33.00 -7.04
CA LEU A 388 8.49 -31.61 -6.71
C LEU A 388 9.84 -31.21 -7.31
N ALA A 389 10.03 -29.92 -7.61
CA ALA A 389 11.33 -29.41 -8.04
C ALA A 389 12.27 -29.19 -6.84
N ALA A 390 13.51 -29.66 -6.93
CA ALA A 390 14.52 -29.48 -5.88
C ALA A 390 15.02 -28.03 -5.77
N PRO A 391 15.40 -27.56 -4.57
CA PRO A 391 16.13 -26.30 -4.41
C PRO A 391 17.45 -26.31 -5.19
N GLY A 392 17.70 -25.28 -5.99
CA GLY A 392 18.86 -25.14 -6.86
C GLY A 392 18.56 -25.37 -8.34
N GLU A 393 17.44 -26.02 -8.65
CA GLU A 393 17.06 -26.29 -10.04
C GLU A 393 16.68 -25.03 -10.81
N ILE A 394 17.10 -24.99 -12.07
CA ILE A 394 16.85 -23.90 -13.01
C ILE A 394 15.57 -24.23 -13.78
N ILE A 395 14.53 -23.42 -13.58
CA ILE A 395 13.25 -23.56 -14.27
C ILE A 395 13.36 -22.87 -15.64
N ARG A 396 13.13 -23.61 -16.71
CA ARG A 396 13.03 -23.09 -18.08
C ARG A 396 11.59 -22.72 -18.43
N PRO A 397 11.36 -21.91 -19.48
CA PRO A 397 10.01 -21.63 -19.94
C PRO A 397 9.26 -22.94 -20.25
N HIS A 398 8.03 -23.05 -19.73
CA HIS A 398 7.16 -24.24 -19.84
C HIS A 398 7.48 -25.44 -18.94
N ASP A 399 8.52 -25.35 -18.11
CA ASP A 399 8.80 -26.39 -17.12
C ASP A 399 7.72 -26.40 -16.01
N ILE A 400 7.43 -27.60 -15.53
CA ILE A 400 6.49 -27.88 -14.45
C ILE A 400 7.30 -28.13 -13.18
N TYR A 401 7.09 -27.31 -12.14
CA TYR A 401 7.79 -27.43 -10.85
C TYR A 401 6.99 -28.16 -9.75
N ILE A 402 5.74 -28.54 -10.06
CA ILE A 402 4.93 -29.41 -9.22
C ILE A 402 4.01 -30.28 -10.08
N ASN A 403 4.13 -31.60 -9.95
CA ASN A 403 3.23 -32.54 -10.61
C ASN A 403 2.04 -32.89 -9.72
N LYS A 404 1.03 -32.03 -9.77
CA LYS A 404 -0.21 -32.19 -9.00
C LYS A 404 -1.32 -32.77 -9.88
N GLU A 405 -1.87 -33.91 -9.47
CA GLU A 405 -3.07 -34.52 -10.03
C GLU A 405 -4.27 -34.23 -9.13
N SER A 406 -5.37 -33.76 -9.74
CA SER A 406 -6.64 -33.54 -9.05
C SER A 406 -7.68 -34.55 -9.57
N PRO A 407 -8.45 -35.22 -8.70
CA PRO A 407 -9.43 -36.24 -9.09
C PRO A 407 -10.60 -35.63 -9.87
N ILE A 408 -10.96 -36.28 -10.98
CA ILE A 408 -11.70 -35.61 -12.07
C ILE A 408 -13.19 -35.81 -12.11
N VAL A 409 -13.78 -36.84 -11.48
CA VAL A 409 -15.22 -37.23 -11.66
C VAL A 409 -16.09 -36.00 -12.01
N THR A 410 -16.40 -35.69 -13.27
CA THR A 410 -16.49 -36.49 -14.51
C THR A 410 -15.63 -36.02 -15.73
N ARG A 411 -14.83 -36.97 -16.28
CA ARG A 411 -14.12 -37.04 -17.59
C ARG A 411 -12.72 -36.42 -17.76
N GLY A 412 -11.71 -37.32 -17.73
CA GLY A 412 -10.34 -37.17 -18.28
C GLY A 412 -9.25 -36.59 -17.35
N PRO A 413 -8.04 -37.18 -17.25
CA PRO A 413 -6.93 -36.59 -16.50
C PRO A 413 -6.59 -35.20 -17.02
N VAL A 414 -6.94 -34.17 -16.25
CA VAL A 414 -6.46 -32.80 -16.45
C VAL A 414 -5.35 -32.57 -15.44
N THR A 415 -4.11 -32.82 -15.85
CA THR A 415 -2.96 -32.18 -15.23
C THR A 415 -3.26 -30.68 -15.21
N SER A 416 -3.16 -30.06 -14.05
CA SER A 416 -3.19 -28.60 -13.93
C SER A 416 -1.74 -28.10 -13.81
N PRO A 417 -0.94 -28.14 -14.90
CA PRO A 417 0.46 -27.77 -14.82
C PRO A 417 0.54 -26.28 -14.51
N MET A 418 1.13 -25.97 -13.37
CA MET A 418 1.43 -24.59 -13.03
C MET A 418 2.78 -24.26 -13.65
N GLY A 419 2.77 -23.75 -14.88
CA GLY A 419 3.97 -23.25 -15.56
C GLY A 419 4.20 -21.77 -15.26
N LEU A 420 5.46 -21.34 -15.17
CA LEU A 420 5.80 -19.91 -15.13
C LEU A 420 5.94 -19.34 -16.56
N PRO A 421 5.27 -18.22 -16.87
CA PRO A 421 5.42 -17.54 -18.14
C PRO A 421 6.51 -16.45 -18.08
N ASP A 422 7.73 -16.80 -17.68
CA ASP A 422 8.86 -15.85 -17.65
C ASP A 422 9.95 -16.24 -18.66
N ARG A 423 10.50 -15.24 -19.37
CA ARG A 423 11.46 -15.37 -20.48
C ARG A 423 12.92 -15.57 -20.04
N GLU A 424 13.20 -15.43 -18.76
CA GLU A 424 14.51 -15.66 -18.15
C GLU A 424 14.44 -16.91 -17.27
N THR A 425 15.59 -17.41 -16.80
CA THR A 425 15.72 -18.69 -16.06
C THR A 425 15.66 -18.48 -14.53
N PRO A 426 14.47 -18.57 -13.89
CA PRO A 426 14.39 -18.55 -12.44
C PRO A 426 15.00 -19.79 -11.82
N VAL A 427 15.41 -19.67 -10.55
CA VAL A 427 15.98 -20.77 -9.77
C VAL A 427 15.09 -21.03 -8.56
N VAL A 428 14.84 -22.30 -8.25
CA VAL A 428 14.17 -22.68 -7.00
C VAL A 428 15.11 -22.37 -5.84
N ASP A 429 14.75 -21.41 -4.98
CA ASP A 429 15.57 -21.02 -3.83
C ASP A 429 15.30 -21.94 -2.64
N ARG A 430 14.02 -22.15 -2.32
CA ARG A 430 13.58 -23.00 -1.21
C ARG A 430 12.23 -23.62 -1.49
N VAL A 431 12.05 -24.86 -1.04
CA VAL A 431 10.77 -25.55 -0.98
C VAL A 431 10.42 -25.78 0.48
N ALA A 432 9.23 -25.35 0.90
CA ALA A 432 8.75 -25.55 2.25
C ALA A 432 7.44 -26.36 2.21
N LEU A 433 7.47 -27.53 2.87
CA LEU A 433 6.31 -28.36 3.12
C LEU A 433 5.72 -27.98 4.48
N CYS A 434 4.43 -27.69 4.52
CA CYS A 434 3.73 -27.35 5.75
C CYS A 434 2.32 -27.94 5.74
N SER A 435 1.78 -28.27 6.91
CA SER A 435 0.39 -28.67 7.06
C SER A 435 -0.46 -27.46 7.41
N ASP A 436 -1.60 -27.31 6.75
CA ASP A 436 -2.61 -26.32 7.11
C ASP A 436 -3.41 -26.76 8.36
N ARG A 437 -4.24 -25.88 8.93
CA ARG A 437 -5.13 -26.18 10.07
C ARG A 437 -6.01 -27.41 9.83
N ASN A 438 -6.37 -27.65 8.57
CA ASN A 438 -7.20 -28.79 8.15
C ASN A 438 -6.38 -30.07 7.89
N ASN A 439 -5.10 -30.13 8.32
CA ASN A 439 -4.15 -31.20 8.01
C ASN A 439 -4.00 -31.48 6.50
N ASN A 440 -4.22 -30.46 5.67
CA ASN A 440 -3.95 -30.50 4.24
C ASN A 440 -2.49 -30.13 3.99
N MET A 441 -1.81 -30.87 3.12
CA MET A 441 -0.43 -30.59 2.75
C MET A 441 -0.38 -29.33 1.89
N CYS A 442 0.42 -28.35 2.29
CA CYS A 442 0.66 -27.09 1.62
C CYS A 442 2.14 -26.98 1.25
N ILE A 443 2.40 -26.83 -0.04
CA ILE A 443 3.75 -26.77 -0.62
C ILE A 443 3.99 -25.34 -1.07
N LYS A 444 5.06 -24.73 -0.57
CA LYS A 444 5.44 -23.34 -0.86
C LYS A 444 6.80 -23.33 -1.54
N PHE A 445 6.82 -22.91 -2.80
CA PHE A 445 8.03 -22.68 -3.57
C PHE A 445 8.42 -21.21 -3.46
N MET A 446 9.67 -20.96 -3.08
CA MET A 446 10.31 -19.66 -3.17
C MET A 446 11.20 -19.68 -4.40
N ILE A 447 10.80 -18.92 -5.42
CA ILE A 447 11.49 -18.88 -6.71
C ILE A 447 12.23 -17.56 -6.79
N ARG A 448 13.55 -17.65 -6.99
CA ARG A 448 14.44 -16.51 -7.06
C ARG A 448 14.76 -16.18 -8.50
N HIS A 449 14.71 -14.89 -8.81
CA HIS A 449 15.03 -14.36 -10.11
C HIS A 449 16.04 -13.22 -9.95
N THR A 450 17.23 -13.38 -10.53
CA THR A 450 18.22 -12.30 -10.58
C THR A 450 17.87 -11.40 -11.75
N ARG A 451 17.72 -10.09 -11.53
CA ARG A 451 17.37 -9.12 -12.56
C ARG A 451 18.50 -8.12 -12.71
N ARG A 452 19.06 -8.05 -13.91
CA ARG A 452 19.97 -6.97 -14.29
C ARG A 452 19.15 -5.76 -14.74
N PRO A 453 19.63 -4.52 -14.56
CA PRO A 453 19.00 -3.37 -15.21
C PRO A 453 19.03 -3.50 -16.73
N GLU A 454 17.91 -3.18 -17.35
CA GLU A 454 17.73 -3.19 -18.80
C GLU A 454 17.22 -1.84 -19.31
N LEU A 455 17.22 -1.67 -20.62
CA LEU A 455 16.62 -0.50 -21.27
C LEU A 455 15.15 -0.36 -20.86
N GLY A 456 14.77 0.85 -20.46
CA GLY A 456 13.45 1.19 -19.96
C GLY A 456 13.26 1.01 -18.44
N ASP A 457 14.20 0.40 -17.72
CA ASP A 457 14.12 0.30 -16.26
C ASP A 457 14.19 1.69 -15.64
N LYS A 458 13.47 1.87 -14.52
CA LYS A 458 13.31 3.19 -13.90
C LYS A 458 14.21 3.35 -12.69
N PHE A 459 14.86 4.50 -12.63
CA PHE A 459 15.70 4.93 -11.52
C PHE A 459 15.27 6.30 -11.04
N SER A 460 15.53 6.61 -9.78
CA SER A 460 15.25 7.94 -9.23
C SER A 460 16.34 8.37 -8.27
N SER A 461 16.68 9.66 -8.32
CA SER A 461 17.38 10.29 -7.20
C SER A 461 16.42 10.54 -6.02
N ARG A 462 16.95 10.95 -4.87
CA ARG A 462 16.16 11.34 -3.69
C ARG A 462 15.31 12.60 -3.88
N HIS A 463 15.61 13.40 -4.91
CA HIS A 463 15.00 14.69 -5.17
C HIS A 463 13.89 14.64 -6.23
N GLY A 464 13.19 13.52 -6.36
CA GLY A 464 12.03 13.39 -7.25
C GLY A 464 12.34 13.31 -8.75
N GLN A 465 13.62 13.29 -9.15
CA GLN A 465 14.04 13.10 -10.53
C GLN A 465 13.95 11.62 -10.92
N LYS A 466 12.80 11.20 -11.43
CA LYS A 466 12.59 9.87 -12.02
C LYS A 466 13.14 9.89 -13.45
N GLY A 467 13.96 8.89 -13.79
CA GLY A 467 14.51 8.73 -15.13
C GLY A 467 14.42 7.27 -15.59
N VAL A 468 14.36 7.11 -16.91
CA VAL A 468 14.25 5.81 -17.58
C VAL A 468 15.59 5.52 -18.26
N CYS A 469 16.13 4.31 -18.11
CA CYS A 469 17.34 3.91 -18.83
C CYS A 469 17.08 3.96 -20.34
N GLY A 470 17.64 4.96 -21.01
CA GLY A 470 17.44 5.22 -22.45
C GLY A 470 18.43 4.46 -23.31
N ASN A 471 19.69 4.41 -22.88
CA ASN A 471 20.75 3.66 -23.56
C ASN A 471 21.77 3.10 -22.56
N ILE A 472 22.39 1.97 -22.91
CA ILE A 472 23.46 1.32 -22.16
C ILE A 472 24.69 1.29 -23.07
N VAL A 473 25.72 2.06 -22.72
CA VAL A 473 26.91 2.25 -23.55
C VAL A 473 28.12 1.60 -22.87
N GLN A 474 29.07 1.13 -23.66
CA GLN A 474 30.29 0.51 -23.16
C GLN A 474 31.18 1.53 -22.41
N GLN A 475 32.05 1.06 -21.52
CA GLN A 475 32.87 1.97 -20.71
C GLN A 475 33.89 2.73 -21.57
N GLU A 476 34.41 2.13 -22.64
CA GLU A 476 35.35 2.75 -23.58
C GLU A 476 34.79 3.99 -24.28
N ASP A 477 33.51 3.97 -24.64
CA ASP A 477 32.85 5.11 -25.29
C ASP A 477 32.39 6.17 -24.28
N PHE A 478 32.33 5.81 -22.99
CA PHE A 478 31.88 6.69 -21.92
C PHE A 478 32.92 7.78 -21.63
N PRO A 479 32.48 9.02 -21.33
CA PRO A 479 33.39 10.10 -20.98
C PRO A 479 34.13 9.79 -19.66
N PHE A 480 35.38 10.24 -19.55
CA PHE A 480 36.23 9.98 -18.39
C PHE A 480 36.98 11.23 -17.93
N SER A 481 37.29 11.32 -16.64
CA SER A 481 38.09 12.42 -16.09
C SER A 481 39.59 12.19 -16.28
N GLU A 482 40.41 13.23 -16.07
CA GLU A 482 41.88 13.13 -16.06
C GLU A 482 42.41 12.07 -15.07
N ARG A 483 41.67 11.81 -13.99
CA ARG A 483 42.00 10.77 -13.00
C ARG A 483 41.57 9.37 -13.43
N GLY A 484 41.02 9.21 -14.63
CA GLY A 484 40.49 7.94 -15.16
C GLY A 484 39.14 7.52 -14.57
N ILE A 485 38.40 8.44 -13.95
CA ILE A 485 37.08 8.12 -13.38
C ILE A 485 36.04 8.21 -14.49
N CYS A 486 35.40 7.09 -14.79
CA CYS A 486 34.22 7.03 -15.65
C CYS A 486 32.94 7.13 -14.80
N PRO A 487 31.94 7.93 -15.18
CA PRO A 487 30.66 7.96 -14.49
C PRO A 487 29.89 6.65 -14.70
N ASP A 488 29.01 6.34 -13.76
CA ASP A 488 28.07 5.21 -13.85
C ASP A 488 26.82 5.58 -14.66
N LEU A 489 26.45 6.86 -14.60
CA LEU A 489 25.22 7.39 -15.18
C LEU A 489 25.42 8.82 -15.70
N ILE A 490 24.89 9.10 -16.88
CA ILE A 490 24.78 10.46 -17.43
C ILE A 490 23.32 10.90 -17.39
N MET A 491 23.10 12.15 -17.03
CA MET A 491 21.80 12.79 -17.08
C MET A 491 21.88 14.15 -17.79
N ASN A 492 20.80 14.49 -18.48
CA ASN A 492 20.73 15.72 -19.23
C ASN A 492 20.57 16.96 -18.31
N PRO A 493 21.32 18.05 -18.55
CA PRO A 493 21.22 19.30 -17.79
C PRO A 493 19.85 19.98 -17.85
N HIS A 494 19.05 19.78 -18.91
CA HIS A 494 17.76 20.45 -19.09
C HIS A 494 16.74 20.13 -17.98
N GLY A 495 16.93 19.04 -17.23
CA GLY A 495 16.06 18.66 -16.10
C GLY A 495 16.21 19.54 -14.85
N PHE A 496 17.31 20.31 -14.71
CA PHE A 496 17.56 21.10 -13.50
C PHE A 496 16.81 22.45 -13.47
N PRO A 497 16.82 23.28 -14.53
CA PRO A 497 16.17 24.59 -14.49
C PRO A 497 14.65 24.50 -14.34
N SER A 498 14.01 23.54 -15.04
CA SER A 498 12.55 23.37 -15.04
C SER A 498 12.02 22.83 -13.71
N ARG A 499 12.81 22.02 -12.99
CA ARG A 499 12.39 21.37 -11.74
C ARG A 499 12.95 22.01 -10.47
N MET A 500 13.91 22.92 -10.63
CA MET A 500 14.56 23.65 -9.54
C MET A 500 15.12 22.70 -8.45
N THR A 501 15.65 21.53 -8.84
CA THR A 501 16.15 20.48 -7.93
C THR A 501 17.58 20.76 -7.44
N VAL A 502 17.82 21.95 -6.89
CA VAL A 502 19.14 22.40 -6.42
C VAL A 502 19.72 21.47 -5.34
N GLY A 503 18.86 20.85 -4.52
CA GLY A 503 19.27 19.88 -3.51
C GLY A 503 20.12 18.73 -4.07
N LYS A 504 19.85 18.30 -5.31
CA LYS A 504 20.63 17.25 -5.99
C LYS A 504 22.05 17.72 -6.33
N MET A 505 22.23 18.99 -6.68
CA MET A 505 23.56 19.56 -6.93
C MET A 505 24.35 19.68 -5.64
N ILE A 506 23.70 20.09 -4.54
CA ILE A 506 24.32 20.16 -3.21
C ILE A 506 24.70 18.74 -2.72
N GLU A 507 23.85 17.74 -2.97
CA GLU A 507 24.15 16.33 -2.68
C GLU A 507 25.40 15.86 -3.42
N LEU A 508 25.54 16.20 -4.71
CA LEU A 508 26.72 15.86 -5.51
C LEU A 508 27.99 16.50 -4.92
N LEU A 509 27.96 17.79 -4.56
CA LEU A 509 29.10 18.49 -3.97
C LEU A 509 29.51 17.88 -2.63
N GLY A 510 28.53 17.67 -1.74
CA GLY A 510 28.77 17.07 -0.43
C GLY A 510 29.26 15.63 -0.53
N GLY A 511 28.71 14.85 -1.47
CA GLY A 511 29.15 13.49 -1.74
C GLY A 511 30.59 13.45 -2.25
N LYS A 512 30.94 14.32 -3.19
CA LYS A 512 32.30 14.42 -3.73
C LYS A 512 33.31 14.85 -2.68
N ALA A 513 32.98 15.85 -1.87
CA ALA A 513 33.81 16.28 -0.74
C ALA A 513 33.97 15.16 0.29
N GLY A 514 32.89 14.44 0.61
CA GLY A 514 32.91 13.33 1.57
C GLY A 514 33.76 12.15 1.14
N VAL A 515 33.71 11.77 -0.14
CA VAL A 515 34.62 10.76 -0.69
C VAL A 515 36.07 11.24 -0.66
N SER A 516 36.32 12.53 -0.88
CA SER A 516 37.68 13.09 -0.92
C SER A 516 38.34 13.15 0.46
N CYS A 517 37.59 13.51 1.50
CA CYS A 517 38.10 13.65 2.87
C CYS A 517 37.86 12.43 3.78
N GLY A 518 37.11 11.43 3.30
CA GLY A 518 36.78 10.22 4.09
C GLY A 518 35.81 10.46 5.24
N ARG A 519 35.04 11.55 5.22
CA ARG A 519 34.05 11.90 6.27
C ARG A 519 32.63 11.94 5.72
N PHE A 520 31.66 11.66 6.58
CA PHE A 520 30.25 11.87 6.23
C PHE A 520 29.92 13.36 6.31
N HIS A 521 29.49 13.92 5.17
CA HIS A 521 28.88 15.25 5.13
C HIS A 521 27.37 15.14 5.39
N TYR A 522 26.86 15.98 6.29
CA TYR A 522 25.46 15.93 6.71
C TYR A 522 24.61 16.94 5.93
N GLY A 523 23.68 16.42 5.12
CA GLY A 523 22.67 17.21 4.40
C GLY A 523 21.37 17.39 5.19
N SER A 524 21.45 17.78 6.46
CA SER A 524 20.28 18.01 7.31
C SER A 524 19.42 19.17 6.77
N ALA A 525 18.09 19.04 6.83
CA ALA A 525 17.16 19.96 6.17
C ALA A 525 17.27 21.42 6.64
N PHE A 526 17.56 21.64 7.91
CA PHE A 526 17.77 22.96 8.49
C PHE A 526 19.21 23.02 9.02
N GLY A 527 20.06 23.80 8.34
CA GLY A 527 21.43 24.04 8.79
C GLY A 527 21.43 24.96 10.00
N GLU A 528 21.63 24.42 11.19
CA GLU A 528 21.78 25.24 12.39
C GLU A 528 23.20 25.86 12.47
N PRO A 529 23.35 27.03 13.11
CA PRO A 529 24.65 27.59 13.51
C PRO A 529 25.48 26.65 14.39
N SER A 530 24.85 25.64 15.00
CA SER A 530 25.45 24.61 15.85
C SER A 530 26.33 23.59 15.08
N GLY A 531 26.45 23.69 13.75
CA GLY A 531 27.45 22.97 12.95
C GLY A 531 27.07 21.55 12.52
N HIS A 532 25.79 21.20 12.55
CA HIS A 532 25.31 19.84 12.21
C HIS A 532 25.04 19.62 10.71
N ALA A 533 24.98 20.68 9.91
CA ALA A 533 24.87 20.59 8.45
C ALA A 533 26.03 21.33 7.82
N ASP A 534 26.67 20.70 6.83
CA ASP A 534 27.74 21.34 6.10
C ASP A 534 27.16 22.35 5.11
N LYS A 535 27.58 23.61 5.23
CA LYS A 535 27.23 24.65 4.28
C LYS A 535 28.01 24.46 2.98
N VAL A 536 27.48 25.00 1.88
CA VAL A 536 28.11 24.89 0.56
C VAL A 536 29.52 25.48 0.56
N GLU A 537 29.74 26.58 1.28
CA GLU A 537 31.06 27.23 1.36
C GLU A 537 32.10 26.30 2.00
N ALA A 538 31.75 25.63 3.11
CA ALA A 538 32.64 24.68 3.79
C ALA A 538 32.93 23.43 2.94
N ILE A 539 31.95 22.98 2.14
CA ILE A 539 32.10 21.90 1.18
C ILE A 539 33.06 22.32 0.06
N SER A 540 32.88 23.52 -0.50
CA SER A 540 33.72 24.10 -1.54
C SER A 540 35.17 24.26 -1.09
N GLU A 541 35.42 24.76 0.13
CA GLU A 541 36.77 24.81 0.70
C GLU A 541 37.40 23.42 0.81
N THR A 542 36.62 22.43 1.25
CA THR A 542 37.09 21.04 1.36
C THR A 542 37.48 20.47 0.00
N LEU A 543 36.71 20.77 -1.05
CA LEU A 543 37.03 20.37 -2.43
C LEU A 543 38.34 21.03 -2.91
N VAL A 544 38.51 22.33 -2.68
CA VAL A 544 39.73 23.07 -3.07
C VAL A 544 40.96 22.49 -2.38
N ARG A 545 40.87 22.16 -1.07
CA ARG A 545 41.97 21.53 -0.33
C ARG A 545 42.43 20.19 -0.92
N HIS A 546 41.56 19.48 -1.62
CA HIS A 546 41.85 18.19 -2.26
C HIS A 546 42.07 18.31 -3.79
N GLY A 547 42.32 19.53 -4.28
CA GLY A 547 42.64 19.80 -5.69
C GLY A 547 41.46 19.61 -6.64
N PHE A 548 40.22 19.76 -6.16
CA PHE A 548 39.03 19.83 -7.01
C PHE A 548 38.55 21.27 -7.19
N SER A 549 37.75 21.51 -8.22
CA SER A 549 37.07 22.80 -8.41
C SER A 549 36.15 23.10 -7.22
N TYR A 550 36.14 24.36 -6.76
CA TYR A 550 35.21 24.85 -5.74
C TYR A 550 33.73 24.68 -6.14
N ASN A 551 33.46 24.68 -7.44
CA ASN A 551 32.13 24.43 -8.02
C ASN A 551 31.82 22.93 -8.20
N GLY A 552 32.76 22.03 -7.90
CA GLY A 552 32.63 20.59 -8.12
C GLY A 552 32.54 20.14 -9.58
N LYS A 553 32.72 21.04 -10.54
CA LYS A 553 32.83 20.71 -11.96
C LYS A 553 34.20 20.11 -12.26
N ASP A 554 34.23 19.10 -13.13
CA ASP A 554 35.42 18.43 -13.59
C ASP A 554 35.68 18.70 -15.07
N PHE A 555 36.95 18.60 -15.43
CA PHE A 555 37.42 18.51 -16.80
C PHE A 555 37.33 17.05 -17.26
N ILE A 556 36.65 16.80 -18.38
CA ILE A 556 36.29 15.46 -18.85
C ILE A 556 36.63 15.33 -20.34
N TYR A 557 37.07 14.15 -20.74
CA TYR A 557 37.41 13.78 -22.11
C TYR A 557 36.29 12.94 -22.74
N SER A 558 36.12 13.07 -24.05
CA SER A 558 35.25 12.22 -24.86
C SER A 558 35.81 10.81 -24.93
N GLY A 559 35.00 9.78 -24.62
CA GLY A 559 35.43 8.38 -24.78
C GLY A 559 35.64 7.96 -26.23
N ILE A 560 34.90 8.58 -27.17
CA ILE A 560 34.95 8.24 -28.59
C ILE A 560 36.18 8.84 -29.28
N THR A 561 36.45 10.12 -29.03
CA THR A 561 37.53 10.86 -29.73
C THR A 561 38.79 11.01 -28.90
N GLY A 562 38.73 10.84 -27.58
CA GLY A 562 39.81 11.14 -26.65
C GLY A 562 40.06 12.64 -26.43
N GLU A 563 39.33 13.51 -27.13
CA GLU A 563 39.49 14.96 -27.01
C GLU A 563 38.81 15.52 -25.75
N PRO A 564 39.36 16.60 -25.16
CA PRO A 564 38.73 17.27 -24.04
C PRO A 564 37.41 17.91 -24.46
N LEU A 565 36.38 17.78 -23.62
CA LEU A 565 35.11 18.47 -23.82
C LEU A 565 35.29 19.98 -23.61
N GLN A 566 34.64 20.79 -24.44
CA GLN A 566 34.73 22.26 -24.37
C GLN A 566 34.14 22.85 -23.07
N ALA A 567 33.27 22.11 -22.39
CA ALA A 567 32.57 22.55 -21.18
C ALA A 567 32.97 21.74 -19.96
N TYR A 568 33.06 22.40 -18.80
CA TYR A 568 33.24 21.74 -17.51
C TYR A 568 31.94 21.06 -17.05
N ILE A 569 32.04 19.79 -16.69
CA ILE A 569 30.88 18.95 -16.39
C ILE A 569 30.74 18.77 -14.88
N PHE A 570 29.51 18.88 -14.36
CA PHE A 570 29.26 18.49 -12.98
C PHE A 570 29.30 16.98 -12.87
N MET A 571 30.32 16.47 -12.17
CA MET A 571 30.49 15.04 -11.94
C MET A 571 30.74 14.77 -10.45
N GLY A 572 30.01 13.80 -9.89
CA GLY A 572 30.20 13.35 -8.52
C GLY A 572 29.19 12.29 -8.07
N PRO A 573 29.38 11.72 -6.88
CA PRO A 573 28.53 10.65 -6.37
C PRO A 573 27.18 11.19 -5.89
N ILE A 574 26.09 10.57 -6.33
CA ILE A 574 24.71 10.84 -5.92
C ILE A 574 24.03 9.51 -5.54
N TYR A 575 23.16 9.53 -4.53
CA TYR A 575 22.40 8.36 -4.14
C TYR A 575 21.20 8.11 -5.08
N TYR A 576 21.23 6.99 -5.79
CA TYR A 576 20.20 6.56 -6.74
C TYR A 576 19.44 5.32 -6.24
N GLN A 577 18.15 5.27 -6.57
CA GLN A 577 17.24 4.19 -6.20
C GLN A 577 16.70 3.53 -7.47
N LYS A 578 16.84 2.20 -7.56
CA LYS A 578 16.14 1.41 -8.58
C LYS A 578 14.67 1.27 -8.18
N LEU A 579 13.75 1.61 -9.09
CA LEU A 579 12.33 1.51 -8.82
C LEU A 579 11.81 0.10 -9.07
N LYS A 580 10.76 -0.30 -8.34
CA LYS A 580 10.18 -1.65 -8.37
C LYS A 580 9.66 -2.08 -9.75
N HIS A 581 9.13 -1.13 -10.52
CA HIS A 581 8.46 -1.43 -11.78
C HIS A 581 9.49 -1.57 -12.91
N MET A 582 9.86 -2.81 -13.20
CA MET A 582 10.77 -3.18 -14.29
C MET A 582 10.03 -3.33 -15.62
N VAL A 583 10.75 -3.17 -16.71
CA VAL A 583 10.19 -3.27 -18.08
C VAL A 583 9.70 -4.67 -18.39
N LEU A 584 10.47 -5.67 -17.97
CA LEU A 584 10.12 -7.08 -18.16
C LEU A 584 8.75 -7.42 -17.58
N ASP A 585 8.34 -6.77 -16.48
CA ASP A 585 7.03 -6.94 -15.84
C ASP A 585 5.92 -6.06 -16.47
N LYS A 586 6.27 -5.16 -17.41
CA LYS A 586 5.31 -4.28 -18.10
C LYS A 586 5.12 -4.54 -19.59
N MET A 587 6.12 -5.05 -20.31
CA MET A 587 6.01 -5.37 -21.73
C MET A 587 4.83 -6.32 -21.98
N HIS A 588 3.90 -5.92 -22.83
CA HIS A 588 2.71 -6.72 -23.12
C HIS A 588 2.40 -6.64 -24.61
N ALA A 589 2.13 -7.78 -25.21
CA ALA A 589 1.75 -7.89 -26.61
C ALA A 589 0.70 -8.99 -26.76
N ARG A 590 -0.24 -8.78 -27.67
CA ARG A 590 -1.29 -9.76 -27.98
C ARG A 590 -1.55 -9.75 -29.48
N GLY A 591 -1.44 -10.93 -30.09
CA GLY A 591 -2.02 -11.22 -31.40
C GLY A 591 -3.42 -11.82 -31.23
N SER A 592 -3.47 -13.13 -30.95
CA SER A 592 -4.67 -13.85 -30.52
C SER A 592 -4.53 -14.31 -29.07
N GLY A 593 -5.64 -14.56 -28.38
CA GLY A 593 -5.60 -14.94 -26.97
C GLY A 593 -6.95 -15.33 -26.40
N PRO A 594 -6.98 -15.73 -25.12
CA PRO A 594 -8.20 -16.16 -24.46
C PRO A 594 -9.24 -15.05 -24.42
N ARG A 595 -10.50 -15.48 -24.35
CA ARG A 595 -11.70 -14.64 -24.31
C ARG A 595 -12.53 -14.98 -23.08
N VAL A 596 -13.19 -13.97 -22.52
CA VAL A 596 -14.14 -14.16 -21.42
C VAL A 596 -15.33 -14.95 -21.94
N MET A 597 -15.79 -15.97 -21.21
CA MET A 597 -16.87 -16.84 -21.70
C MET A 597 -18.19 -16.09 -21.92
N ILE A 598 -18.51 -15.14 -21.04
CA ILE A 598 -19.76 -14.37 -21.08
C ILE A 598 -19.77 -13.44 -22.28
N THR A 599 -18.84 -12.47 -22.35
CA THR A 599 -18.84 -11.43 -23.39
C THR A 599 -18.14 -11.85 -24.68
N ARG A 600 -17.41 -12.96 -24.68
CA ARG A 600 -16.48 -13.38 -25.76
C ARG A 600 -15.44 -12.32 -26.14
N GLN A 601 -15.28 -11.28 -25.34
CA GLN A 601 -14.25 -10.27 -25.54
C GLN A 601 -12.90 -10.79 -25.01
N PRO A 602 -11.78 -10.22 -25.49
CA PRO A 602 -10.47 -10.41 -24.90
C PRO A 602 -10.50 -10.36 -23.36
N THR A 603 -9.84 -11.33 -22.70
CA THR A 603 -9.66 -11.30 -21.24
C THR A 603 -8.93 -10.04 -20.79
N GLU A 604 -9.11 -9.63 -19.54
CA GLU A 604 -8.33 -8.54 -18.95
C GLU A 604 -7.03 -9.03 -18.32
N GLY A 605 -6.03 -8.16 -18.32
CA GLY A 605 -4.79 -8.32 -17.58
C GLY A 605 -3.70 -9.09 -18.33
N ARG A 606 -2.46 -8.56 -18.25
CA ARG A 606 -1.27 -9.13 -18.90
C ARG A 606 -1.03 -10.59 -18.49
N SER A 607 -1.15 -10.92 -17.20
CA SER A 607 -0.87 -12.27 -16.68
C SER A 607 -1.76 -13.35 -17.27
N ARG A 608 -2.90 -12.97 -17.88
CA ARG A 608 -3.85 -13.87 -18.54
C ARG A 608 -3.83 -13.72 -20.07
N ASN A 609 -2.74 -13.18 -20.63
CA ASN A 609 -2.65 -12.82 -22.05
C ASN A 609 -3.83 -11.95 -22.52
N GLY A 610 -4.23 -11.02 -21.65
CA GLY A 610 -5.39 -10.16 -21.86
C GLY A 610 -5.23 -9.17 -23.01
N GLY A 611 -6.36 -8.59 -23.45
CA GLY A 611 -6.40 -7.56 -24.49
C GLY A 611 -5.83 -6.23 -24.05
N LEU A 612 -5.52 -5.37 -25.01
CA LEU A 612 -5.31 -3.94 -24.79
C LEU A 612 -6.67 -3.24 -24.93
N ARG A 613 -6.93 -2.27 -24.04
CA ARG A 613 -8.18 -1.52 -24.05
C ARG A 613 -8.12 -0.43 -25.12
N VAL A 614 -9.12 -0.39 -25.99
CA VAL A 614 -9.45 0.75 -26.84
C VAL A 614 -10.66 1.42 -26.18
N GLY A 615 -10.47 2.59 -25.58
CA GLY A 615 -11.51 3.32 -24.89
C GLY A 615 -12.30 4.25 -25.81
N GLU A 616 -13.21 5.01 -25.19
CA GLU A 616 -14.01 6.02 -25.88
C GLU A 616 -13.14 7.13 -26.47
N MET A 617 -12.12 7.59 -25.74
CA MET A 617 -11.21 8.64 -26.19
C MET A 617 -10.43 8.21 -27.43
N GLU A 618 -9.90 6.98 -27.45
CA GLU A 618 -9.18 6.47 -28.61
C GLU A 618 -10.11 6.30 -29.83
N ARG A 619 -11.35 5.85 -29.60
CA ARG A 619 -12.38 5.79 -30.65
C ARG A 619 -12.65 7.18 -31.23
N ASP A 620 -12.83 8.18 -30.38
CA ASP A 620 -13.19 9.53 -30.82
C ASP A 620 -12.05 10.18 -31.63
N CYS A 621 -10.79 9.89 -31.28
CA CYS A 621 -9.65 10.26 -32.12
C CYS A 621 -9.74 9.63 -33.52
N LEU A 622 -10.07 8.34 -33.63
CA LEU A 622 -10.20 7.68 -34.93
C LEU A 622 -11.36 8.25 -35.77
N ILE A 623 -12.45 8.66 -35.11
CA ILE A 623 -13.58 9.33 -35.76
C ILE A 623 -13.13 10.70 -36.29
N ALA A 624 -12.36 11.46 -35.50
CA ALA A 624 -11.83 12.75 -35.92
C ALA A 624 -10.92 12.66 -37.16
N TYR A 625 -10.14 11.58 -37.29
CA TYR A 625 -9.35 11.30 -38.50
C TYR A 625 -10.19 10.76 -39.68
N GLY A 626 -11.47 10.43 -39.47
CA GLY A 626 -12.32 9.79 -40.48
C GLY A 626 -11.93 8.35 -40.81
N ALA A 627 -11.19 7.67 -39.92
CA ALA A 627 -10.63 6.33 -40.15
C ALA A 627 -11.67 5.21 -39.93
N SER A 628 -12.77 5.24 -40.68
CA SER A 628 -13.94 4.35 -40.52
C SER A 628 -13.58 2.86 -40.61
N MET A 629 -12.72 2.47 -41.55
CA MET A 629 -12.27 1.08 -41.71
C MET A 629 -11.41 0.59 -40.54
N LEU A 630 -10.61 1.48 -39.94
CA LEU A 630 -9.79 1.12 -38.77
C LEU A 630 -10.67 0.95 -37.53
N ILE A 631 -11.70 1.79 -37.35
CA ILE A 631 -12.70 1.62 -36.29
C ILE A 631 -13.42 0.28 -36.44
N TYR A 632 -13.85 -0.06 -37.66
CA TYR A 632 -14.49 -1.34 -37.97
C TYR A 632 -13.57 -2.54 -37.66
N GLU A 633 -12.29 -2.45 -38.04
CA GLU A 633 -11.30 -3.48 -37.75
C GLU A 633 -11.10 -3.67 -36.23
N ARG A 634 -10.97 -2.57 -35.47
CA ARG A 634 -10.64 -2.63 -34.04
C ARG A 634 -11.83 -3.03 -33.18
N LEU A 635 -13.01 -2.48 -33.43
CA LEU A 635 -14.20 -2.73 -32.62
C LEU A 635 -14.94 -4.02 -33.00
N MET A 636 -14.86 -4.47 -34.25
CA MET A 636 -15.58 -5.66 -34.71
C MET A 636 -14.67 -6.85 -35.01
N ILE A 637 -13.74 -6.71 -35.95
CA ILE A 637 -12.94 -7.85 -36.44
C ILE A 637 -11.96 -8.36 -35.37
N SER A 638 -11.25 -7.44 -34.73
CA SER A 638 -10.18 -7.75 -33.77
C SER A 638 -10.68 -8.15 -32.38
N SER A 639 -11.94 -7.83 -32.06
CA SER A 639 -12.52 -8.06 -30.73
C SER A 639 -13.37 -9.33 -30.70
N ASP A 640 -14.64 -9.23 -31.08
CA ASP A 640 -15.69 -10.22 -30.86
C ASP A 640 -16.63 -10.36 -32.06
N PRO A 641 -16.12 -10.69 -33.27
CA PRO A 641 -16.98 -10.86 -34.43
C PRO A 641 -17.91 -12.06 -34.23
N PHE A 642 -19.21 -11.85 -34.49
CA PHE A 642 -20.23 -12.88 -34.39
C PHE A 642 -21.19 -12.82 -35.59
N GLU A 643 -21.47 -13.97 -36.18
CA GLU A 643 -22.44 -14.11 -37.26
C GLU A 643 -23.78 -14.56 -36.69
N VAL A 644 -24.84 -13.81 -36.99
CA VAL A 644 -26.20 -14.07 -36.53
C VAL A 644 -27.18 -14.10 -37.69
N GLN A 645 -28.25 -14.89 -37.54
CA GLN A 645 -29.36 -14.94 -38.49
C GLN A 645 -30.44 -13.95 -38.05
N VAL A 646 -30.91 -13.10 -38.96
CA VAL A 646 -31.93 -12.08 -38.70
C VAL A 646 -33.08 -12.27 -39.67
N CYS A 647 -34.31 -12.27 -39.16
CA CYS A 647 -35.50 -12.35 -40.01
C CYS A 647 -35.84 -10.98 -40.61
N ARG A 648 -35.99 -10.88 -41.93
CA ARG A 648 -36.34 -9.63 -42.63
C ARG A 648 -37.75 -9.12 -42.32
N LYS A 649 -38.66 -10.01 -41.88
CA LYS A 649 -40.06 -9.67 -41.60
C LYS A 649 -40.27 -9.12 -40.19
N CYS A 650 -39.79 -9.82 -39.18
CA CYS A 650 -39.96 -9.41 -37.77
C CYS A 650 -38.73 -8.72 -37.16
N GLY A 651 -37.57 -8.75 -37.83
CA GLY A 651 -36.33 -8.14 -37.35
C GLY A 651 -35.71 -8.84 -36.14
N LEU A 652 -36.26 -9.98 -35.70
CA LEU A 652 -35.76 -10.75 -34.57
C LEU A 652 -34.62 -11.69 -34.97
N LEU A 653 -33.80 -12.05 -33.99
CA LEU A 653 -32.73 -13.03 -34.16
C LEU A 653 -33.33 -14.43 -34.35
N GLY A 654 -33.01 -15.07 -35.47
CA GLY A 654 -33.31 -16.46 -35.76
C GLY A 654 -32.20 -17.40 -35.31
N TYR A 655 -32.40 -18.69 -35.49
CA TYR A 655 -31.37 -19.71 -35.28
C TYR A 655 -31.04 -20.43 -36.58
N TYR A 656 -29.82 -20.92 -36.69
CA TYR A 656 -29.38 -21.71 -37.84
C TYR A 656 -29.57 -23.19 -37.53
N ASN A 657 -30.35 -23.89 -38.37
CA ASN A 657 -30.55 -25.32 -38.23
C ASN A 657 -29.49 -26.07 -39.06
N PHE A 658 -28.48 -26.64 -38.37
CA PHE A 658 -27.39 -27.38 -39.01
C PHE A 658 -27.85 -28.62 -39.79
N LYS A 659 -28.99 -29.25 -39.41
CA LYS A 659 -29.51 -30.43 -40.12
C LYS A 659 -30.12 -30.06 -41.48
N LEU A 660 -30.90 -28.99 -41.50
CA LEU A 660 -31.58 -28.51 -42.70
C LEU A 660 -30.72 -27.55 -43.52
N LYS A 661 -29.55 -27.13 -42.99
CA LYS A 661 -28.66 -26.11 -43.56
C LYS A 661 -29.36 -24.77 -43.85
N THR A 662 -30.47 -24.49 -43.16
CA THR A 662 -31.29 -23.28 -43.35
C THR A 662 -31.44 -22.51 -42.03
N GLY A 663 -31.50 -21.18 -42.14
CA GLY A 663 -31.91 -20.32 -41.02
C GLY A 663 -33.41 -20.43 -40.82
N ILE A 664 -33.87 -20.46 -39.57
CA ILE A 664 -35.30 -20.49 -39.23
C ILE A 664 -35.60 -19.41 -38.18
N CYS A 665 -36.72 -18.71 -38.38
CA CYS A 665 -37.22 -17.72 -37.44
C CYS A 665 -38.25 -18.39 -36.52
N SER A 666 -38.05 -18.31 -35.20
CA SER A 666 -38.97 -18.91 -34.22
C SER A 666 -40.37 -18.28 -34.27
N THR A 667 -40.46 -16.98 -34.54
CA THR A 667 -41.72 -16.23 -34.56
C THR A 667 -42.46 -16.36 -35.88
N CYS A 668 -41.77 -16.16 -37.00
CA CYS A 668 -42.40 -16.20 -38.33
C CYS A 668 -42.49 -17.62 -38.91
N LYS A 669 -41.80 -18.60 -38.31
CA LYS A 669 -41.73 -20.01 -38.74
C LYS A 669 -41.41 -20.22 -40.23
N ASN A 670 -40.80 -19.22 -40.87
CA ASN A 670 -40.41 -19.23 -42.28
C ASN A 670 -38.87 -19.08 -42.37
N GLY A 671 -38.24 -19.86 -43.25
CA GLY A 671 -36.81 -19.83 -43.53
C GLY A 671 -36.39 -18.98 -44.73
N GLU A 672 -37.32 -18.62 -45.62
CA GLU A 672 -37.01 -17.91 -46.88
C GLU A 672 -36.56 -16.45 -46.64
N ASN A 673 -37.06 -15.82 -45.58
CA ASN A 673 -36.85 -14.41 -45.28
C ASN A 673 -35.77 -14.16 -44.22
N ILE A 674 -34.70 -14.96 -44.23
CA ILE A 674 -33.58 -14.81 -43.29
C ILE A 674 -32.32 -14.29 -43.98
N SER A 675 -31.68 -13.32 -43.34
CA SER A 675 -30.38 -12.78 -43.74
C SER A 675 -29.34 -13.03 -42.65
N THR A 676 -28.15 -13.44 -43.07
CA THR A 676 -26.98 -13.52 -42.18
C THR A 676 -26.34 -12.15 -42.05
N MET A 677 -26.07 -11.73 -40.81
CA MET A 677 -25.48 -10.45 -40.47
C MET A 677 -24.29 -10.65 -39.54
N LYS A 678 -23.25 -9.82 -39.72
CA LYS A 678 -22.11 -9.75 -38.79
C LYS A 678 -22.32 -8.61 -37.80
N LEU A 679 -22.19 -8.91 -36.51
CA LEU A 679 -22.22 -7.93 -35.43
C LEU A 679 -21.27 -8.33 -34.28
N PRO A 680 -20.87 -7.40 -33.41
CA PRO A 680 -20.15 -7.74 -32.19
C PRO A 680 -21.00 -8.62 -31.26
N TYR A 681 -20.42 -9.66 -30.67
CA TYR A 681 -21.12 -10.50 -29.69
C TYR A 681 -21.65 -9.71 -28.49
N ALA A 682 -20.97 -8.65 -28.07
CA ALA A 682 -21.47 -7.74 -27.04
C ALA A 682 -22.81 -7.08 -27.44
N CYS A 683 -22.98 -6.73 -28.71
CA CYS A 683 -24.24 -6.19 -29.23
C CYS A 683 -25.35 -7.24 -29.20
N LYS A 684 -25.04 -8.50 -29.51
CA LYS A 684 -25.99 -9.62 -29.36
C LYS A 684 -26.46 -9.75 -27.91
N LEU A 685 -25.56 -9.66 -26.93
CA LEU A 685 -25.93 -9.72 -25.51
C LEU A 685 -26.85 -8.56 -25.11
N LEU A 686 -26.52 -7.33 -25.51
CA LEU A 686 -27.35 -6.15 -25.25
C LEU A 686 -28.78 -6.31 -25.79
N ILE A 687 -28.95 -7.01 -26.91
CA ILE A 687 -30.26 -7.28 -27.51
C ILE A 687 -31.03 -8.38 -26.75
N GLN A 688 -30.33 -9.30 -26.11
CA GLN A 688 -30.92 -10.42 -25.37
C GLN A 688 -31.20 -10.09 -23.89
N GLU A 689 -30.47 -9.14 -23.30
CA GLU A 689 -30.60 -8.75 -21.89
C GLU A 689 -31.97 -8.18 -21.48
N PRO A 690 -32.64 -7.31 -22.27
CA PRO A 690 -33.94 -6.73 -21.93
C PRO A 690 -35.10 -7.75 -21.82
N GLY A 691 -34.88 -9.02 -22.17
CA GLY A 691 -35.89 -10.07 -22.08
C GLY A 691 -37.09 -9.86 -23.03
N ASP A 692 -38.24 -10.39 -22.63
CA ASP A 692 -39.50 -10.38 -23.41
C ASP A 692 -40.22 -9.01 -23.40
N GLU A 693 -39.77 -8.03 -22.60
CA GLU A 693 -40.46 -6.73 -22.46
C GLU A 693 -40.06 -5.72 -23.55
N TYR A 694 -38.84 -5.81 -24.08
CA TYR A 694 -38.35 -4.93 -25.15
C TYR A 694 -37.58 -5.72 -26.20
N HIS A 695 -38.15 -5.84 -27.40
CA HIS A 695 -37.51 -6.52 -28.53
C HIS A 695 -37.06 -5.52 -29.59
N PRO A 696 -35.76 -5.13 -29.61
CA PRO A 696 -35.24 -4.31 -30.69
C PRO A 696 -35.29 -5.10 -32.01
N SER A 697 -35.96 -4.53 -33.02
CA SER A 697 -36.14 -5.16 -34.34
C SER A 697 -35.17 -4.59 -35.37
N PHE A 698 -34.45 -5.46 -36.07
CA PHE A 698 -33.59 -5.07 -37.18
C PHE A 698 -34.38 -4.93 -38.49
N LYS A 699 -34.26 -3.78 -39.16
CA LYS A 699 -34.73 -3.61 -40.54
C LYS A 699 -33.56 -3.74 -41.50
N VAL A 700 -33.54 -4.83 -42.27
CA VAL A 700 -32.50 -5.09 -43.28
C VAL A 700 -33.04 -4.72 -44.66
N ASN A 701 -32.74 -3.50 -45.12
CA ASN A 701 -33.11 -3.01 -46.45
C ASN A 701 -31.87 -2.99 -47.36
N GLY A 702 -31.84 -3.82 -48.41
CA GLY A 702 -30.92 -3.69 -49.56
C GLY A 702 -29.40 -3.79 -49.28
N GLY A 703 -28.79 -4.91 -49.69
CA GLY A 703 -27.37 -5.02 -50.10
C GLY A 703 -26.24 -4.89 -49.06
N LEU A 704 -26.40 -4.16 -47.96
CA LEU A 704 -25.35 -3.93 -46.97
C LEU A 704 -25.52 -4.87 -45.76
N ASN A 705 -24.62 -5.87 -45.64
CA ASN A 705 -24.67 -6.92 -44.62
C ASN A 705 -23.92 -6.59 -43.31
N TYR A 706 -23.66 -5.30 -43.03
CA TYR A 706 -22.84 -4.87 -41.88
C TYR A 706 -23.56 -3.82 -41.05
N VAL A 707 -23.70 -4.06 -39.74
CA VAL A 707 -24.24 -3.08 -38.79
C VAL A 707 -23.09 -2.57 -37.94
N LEU A 708 -22.47 -1.48 -38.39
CA LEU A 708 -21.60 -0.65 -37.55
C LEU A 708 -22.30 0.66 -37.13
N PHE A 709 -23.22 1.15 -37.96
CA PHE A 709 -23.87 2.46 -37.78
C PHE A 709 -24.79 2.54 -36.56
N MET A 710 -25.37 1.44 -36.09
CA MET A 710 -26.24 1.46 -34.90
C MET A 710 -25.48 1.52 -33.58
N VAL A 711 -24.23 1.07 -33.51
CA VAL A 711 -23.50 1.08 -32.23
C VAL A 711 -23.06 2.50 -31.86
N CYS A 712 -22.71 3.34 -32.84
CA CYS A 712 -22.44 4.76 -32.56
C CYS A 712 -23.73 5.57 -32.34
N GLY A 713 -24.81 5.32 -33.09
CA GLY A 713 -26.05 6.08 -32.95
C GLY A 713 -26.82 5.80 -31.65
N ILE A 714 -26.88 4.53 -31.22
CA ILE A 714 -27.61 4.14 -30.00
C ILE A 714 -26.83 4.53 -28.74
N LEU A 715 -25.48 4.49 -28.77
CA LEU A 715 -24.67 4.99 -27.64
C LEU A 715 -24.74 6.52 -27.49
N LEU A 716 -24.96 7.27 -28.58
CA LEU A 716 -25.18 8.72 -28.51
C LEU A 716 -26.58 9.06 -27.97
N GLN A 717 -27.62 8.32 -28.35
CA GLN A 717 -28.99 8.59 -27.88
C GLN A 717 -29.27 8.11 -26.44
N ILE A 718 -28.56 7.09 -25.94
CA ILE A 718 -28.71 6.62 -24.55
C ILE A 718 -27.84 7.46 -23.58
N ALA A 719 -26.84 8.20 -24.07
CA ALA A 719 -26.05 9.10 -23.23
C ALA A 719 -26.69 10.49 -23.01
N GLU A 720 -27.69 10.85 -23.84
CA GLU A 720 -28.46 12.11 -23.73
C GLU A 720 -29.82 11.96 -23.01
N ALA A 721 -30.13 10.76 -22.49
CA ALA A 721 -31.30 10.48 -21.64
C ALA A 721 -30.85 9.94 -20.29
#